data_AF-A0A1H7QFS5-F1
#
_entry.id   AF-A0A1H7QFS5-F1
#
_cell.length_a   1.000
_cell.length_b   1.000
_cell.length_c   1.000
_cell.angle_alpha   90.00
_cell.angle_beta   90.00
_cell.angle_gamma   90.00
#
_symmetry.space_group_name_H-M   'P 1'
#
loop_
_entity.id
_entity.type
_entity.pdbx_description
1 polymer ?
#
loop_
_entity_poly.entity_id
_entity_poly.type
_entity_poly.pdbx_seq_one_letter_code
_entity_poly.pdbx_strand_id
1 'polypeptide(L)'
;MSRFTVAVLAGFLSLLVILLVAGCGGGGSSSSDDPTPSSQVNGLVTDPPIEGAAVWLLEANGDALSEIVRSDEHGRFQLTISGDTVPGDARLMARGGVDTKTGHDFQGLQLSAPWMGLDRPVISPLTTLVDNVYRQDGLALQAVVEDVASLLDLPPSGVMNDPAQDAQVQRASLLLTELWLALRGIDDPMEQIATSLRYAQGDFAKTARYLADGGIVDLPDTIKDRLEGVESIALALRGDSVSTAQEVIDALAQQNIEHGLARFFDNQLGFEPHNQTERDNLRSLAHAVWLAAERRGMPANSPGVFNVARYLGKTYQVGIEALENPEFQVPEGLTTDQTIASLAASRVLDHTVPLAEAEVLGMDNQARVEYFLRSDLSPYERAERLFDGVFADNVLDPVFASIAQGMAAAGLFEEADLVLRAQIFQPTKRAEAFRRTGREFFRNGEETRALEYWDEASGIQQQQLEALGLANLTGADARFYRSLSDDFLAAGYPDRAEASIAPLLDYVNQFGGAGQPWTGNYFNLTTALLNQAEERVELAAEAGMTGSSYEQAVAATHLLRRWVDDMGSPQPGPTSCRLIQSQYTARYAALYSHLGLRDQALAGIDAFEDLMVATCGNQTNAFSRFYVDIIAPAYGALGLTARFEQLLQDEVEPYPMYSAAARTAANEIAVFFAVEAALQGGAQAALDEMNDRITSPRDRASYLIYRSQGLSTDGRNLAVRLADEGMLQAAREVADAGWQLSTSAAFIEDSDDFDEESWRDAIGYVPPPGSSPDNARTEINRLLRNGCHAAALVTDELGETAKARQRMAECWSLAQEMYRGASTMLWAEAAWLLADGHLALDMDGAGVVNALRQQARVIDSNDSRSQQFRRVADLQSRGGMSEQALATLDDEVMAALQAMADQASDEDSLITVMRETEAVAKAYLEVALEQRARLHREGHLSGFSQEHVVKAREGAHRVLLGDSSNAAWAWNGYQGLIERLNSPTQQDRGWREGVKLLGAAGEFDLAIAWAETATQDPERWRRLTQVAEALTEWDDFPETDLARFDFDGDGRPDFFNPRYAESEWMMSPLQLDDDIDGDGIPDTQDLTPYCPGCMDVGSMSRR
;
A
#
# COMPACT_ATOMS: atom_id res chain seq x y z
N MET A 1 -28.77 -26.50 66.25
CA MET A 1 -28.18 -26.25 67.59
C MET A 1 -27.03 -25.25 67.41
N SER A 2 -26.93 -24.29 68.33
CA SER A 2 -26.15 -23.03 68.36
C SER A 2 -24.86 -22.96 67.51
N ARG A 3 -24.70 -21.97 66.62
CA ARG A 3 -24.02 -20.66 66.85
C ARG A 3 -22.64 -20.78 67.52
N PHE A 4 -21.58 -20.29 66.87
CA PHE A 4 -20.69 -19.25 67.41
C PHE A 4 -19.77 -18.65 66.32
N THR A 5 -19.69 -17.33 66.37
CA THR A 5 -18.82 -16.39 65.65
C THR A 5 -17.37 -16.46 66.16
N VAL A 6 -16.38 -16.02 65.37
CA VAL A 6 -15.30 -15.04 65.70
C VAL A 6 -14.22 -15.04 64.60
N ALA A 7 -13.79 -13.84 64.22
CA ALA A 7 -12.77 -13.51 63.21
C ALA A 7 -11.33 -13.66 63.73
N VAL A 8 -10.35 -13.91 62.84
CA VAL A 8 -8.93 -13.49 63.00
C VAL A 8 -8.26 -13.25 61.64
N LEU A 9 -7.45 -12.17 61.62
CA LEU A 9 -6.53 -11.64 60.62
C LEU A 9 -5.33 -12.54 60.21
N ALA A 10 -4.74 -12.16 59.07
CA ALA A 10 -3.29 -12.09 58.73
C ALA A 10 -2.52 -13.34 58.24
N GLY A 11 -2.28 -13.35 56.92
CA GLY A 11 -0.98 -13.32 56.21
C GLY A 11 0.15 -14.29 56.56
N PHE A 12 0.62 -15.07 55.58
CA PHE A 12 1.94 -14.94 54.93
C PHE A 12 2.23 -16.10 53.93
N LEU A 13 2.87 -15.72 52.82
CA LEU A 13 3.86 -16.45 52.00
C LEU A 13 3.50 -17.73 51.21
N SER A 14 3.48 -17.55 49.89
CA SER A 14 4.24 -18.25 48.83
C SER A 14 4.30 -19.78 48.77
N LEU A 15 3.81 -20.32 47.64
CA LEU A 15 4.58 -21.28 46.84
C LEU A 15 4.20 -21.17 45.35
N LEU A 16 5.17 -20.81 44.54
CA LEU A 16 5.16 -20.71 43.08
C LEU A 16 5.32 -22.12 42.48
N VAL A 17 4.47 -22.51 41.54
CA VAL A 17 4.64 -23.72 40.72
C VAL A 17 4.73 -23.29 39.25
N ILE A 18 5.87 -23.61 38.64
CA ILE A 18 6.23 -23.39 37.25
C ILE A 18 5.65 -24.53 36.39
N LEU A 19 5.06 -24.19 35.24
CA LEU A 19 4.73 -25.12 34.16
C LEU A 19 5.52 -24.70 32.91
N LEU A 20 6.42 -25.59 32.49
CA LEU A 20 7.17 -25.55 31.23
C LEU A 20 6.41 -26.36 30.17
N VAL A 21 6.24 -25.82 28.97
CA VAL A 21 5.97 -26.59 27.75
C VAL A 21 7.13 -26.35 26.78
N ALA A 22 7.72 -27.46 26.32
CA ALA A 22 8.82 -27.52 25.39
C ALA A 22 8.32 -27.52 23.94
N GLY A 23 8.90 -26.65 23.11
CA GLY A 23 8.97 -26.78 21.65
C GLY A 23 10.44 -26.92 21.26
N CYS A 24 10.78 -27.99 20.54
CA CYS A 24 12.14 -28.34 20.15
C CYS A 24 12.38 -27.93 18.69
N GLY A 25 13.54 -27.33 18.39
CA GLY A 25 14.08 -27.29 17.04
C GLY A 25 15.01 -26.10 16.73
N GLY A 26 16.32 -26.27 16.96
CA GLY A 26 17.35 -25.36 16.43
C GLY A 26 18.53 -25.16 17.37
N GLY A 27 19.60 -25.93 17.19
CA GLY A 27 20.78 -25.92 18.07
C GLY A 27 21.69 -24.71 17.85
N GLY A 28 22.05 -24.04 18.94
CA GLY A 28 23.15 -23.07 19.03
C GLY A 28 24.07 -23.47 20.17
N SER A 29 25.38 -23.48 19.91
CA SER A 29 26.43 -23.80 20.86
C SER A 29 26.41 -22.85 22.06
N SER A 30 26.43 -23.40 23.28
CA SER A 30 26.61 -22.64 24.51
C SER A 30 28.06 -22.15 24.64
N SER A 31 28.32 -20.90 24.26
CA SER A 31 29.32 -20.08 24.94
C SER A 31 28.67 -19.47 26.16
N SER A 32 29.24 -19.72 27.33
CA SER A 32 28.91 -19.02 28.57
C SER A 32 29.44 -17.60 28.48
N ASP A 33 28.62 -16.67 28.01
CA ASP A 33 28.89 -15.24 28.18
C ASP A 33 28.41 -14.84 29.58
N ASP A 34 29.36 -14.38 30.39
CA ASP A 34 29.07 -13.62 31.60
C ASP A 34 28.14 -12.44 31.24
N PRO A 35 27.17 -12.07 32.10
CA PRO A 35 26.28 -10.95 31.80
C PRO A 35 27.09 -9.68 31.59
N THR A 36 26.99 -9.13 30.38
CA THR A 36 27.57 -7.83 30.01
C THR A 36 27.09 -6.78 31.01
N PRO A 37 27.96 -5.94 31.57
CA PRO A 37 27.54 -4.86 32.46
C PRO A 37 26.56 -3.93 31.73
N SER A 38 25.38 -3.72 32.31
CA SER A 38 24.39 -2.76 31.84
C SER A 38 24.27 -1.64 32.85
N SER A 39 24.25 -0.40 32.38
CA SER A 39 24.03 0.79 33.21
C SER A 39 22.67 1.41 32.89
N GLN A 40 21.97 1.86 33.93
CA GLN A 40 20.69 2.55 33.79
C GLN A 40 20.89 4.06 33.88
N VAL A 41 20.29 4.79 32.96
CA VAL A 41 20.30 6.26 32.93
C VAL A 41 18.88 6.76 33.08
N ASN A 42 18.63 7.62 34.06
CA ASN A 42 17.30 8.18 34.32
C ASN A 42 17.31 9.66 33.99
N GLY A 43 16.64 10.08 32.93
CA GLY A 43 16.64 11.48 32.51
C GLY A 43 15.25 12.11 32.46
N LEU A 44 15.21 13.33 31.93
CA LEU A 44 14.02 14.14 31.77
C LEU A 44 14.00 14.78 30.37
N VAL A 45 12.87 14.70 29.68
CA VAL A 45 12.55 15.50 28.49
C VAL A 45 11.58 16.60 28.93
N THR A 46 11.97 17.86 28.79
CA THR A 46 11.23 18.98 29.40
C THR A 46 11.33 20.27 28.60
N ASP A 47 10.16 20.84 28.37
CA ASP A 47 9.82 22.24 28.13
C ASP A 47 8.29 22.42 28.27
N PRO A 48 7.79 22.77 29.47
CA PRO A 48 7.36 21.82 30.54
C PRO A 48 7.38 20.29 30.22
N PRO A 49 7.04 19.38 31.15
CA PRO A 49 7.17 17.94 30.90
C PRO A 49 6.57 17.46 29.56
N ILE A 50 7.41 16.86 28.71
CA ILE A 50 7.01 16.37 27.38
C ILE A 50 6.71 14.88 27.49
N GLU A 51 5.44 14.53 27.34
CA GLU A 51 4.94 13.16 27.43
C GLU A 51 5.09 12.42 26.10
N GLY A 52 5.50 11.14 26.15
CA GLY A 52 5.49 10.23 25.01
C GLY A 52 6.63 10.43 23.99
N ALA A 53 7.59 11.31 24.27
CA ALA A 53 8.75 11.53 23.41
C ALA A 53 9.61 10.26 23.33
N ALA A 54 9.98 9.85 22.12
CA ALA A 54 10.92 8.76 21.90
C ALA A 54 12.33 9.23 22.23
N VAL A 55 13.02 8.54 23.15
CA VAL A 55 14.32 8.91 23.70
C VAL A 55 15.32 7.79 23.48
N TRP A 56 16.51 8.14 22.99
CA TRP A 56 17.61 7.19 22.83
C TRP A 56 18.97 7.88 22.92
N LEU A 57 20.02 7.07 23.05
CA LEU A 57 21.40 7.51 23.03
C LEU A 57 22.02 7.21 21.65
N LEU A 58 22.74 8.17 21.10
CA LEU A 58 23.35 8.11 19.77
C LEU A 58 24.86 8.39 19.84
N GLU A 59 25.68 7.67 19.08
CA GLU A 59 27.06 8.04 18.79
C GLU A 59 27.17 9.20 17.79
N ALA A 60 28.37 9.79 17.69
CA ALA A 60 28.65 10.88 16.74
C ALA A 60 28.52 10.45 15.26
N ASN A 61 28.67 9.16 14.95
CA ASN A 61 28.49 8.60 13.61
C ASN A 61 27.01 8.27 13.28
N GLY A 62 26.09 8.43 14.23
CA GLY A 62 24.68 8.13 14.04
C GLY A 62 24.22 6.75 14.53
N ASP A 63 25.10 5.93 15.11
CA ASP A 63 24.71 4.62 15.63
C ASP A 63 23.98 4.74 16.97
N ALA A 64 22.89 3.99 17.13
CA ALA A 64 22.14 3.95 18.39
C ALA A 64 22.87 3.09 19.44
N LEU A 65 23.10 3.66 20.61
CA LEU A 65 23.76 3.01 21.76
C LEU A 65 22.80 2.43 22.79
N SER A 66 21.51 2.73 22.64
CA SER A 66 20.45 2.24 23.50
C SER A 66 19.25 1.84 22.67
N GLU A 67 18.39 0.99 23.25
CA GLU A 67 17.01 0.90 22.78
C GLU A 67 16.32 2.26 22.95
N ILE A 68 15.32 2.51 22.11
CA ILE A 68 14.44 3.67 22.23
C ILE A 68 13.45 3.41 23.37
N VAL A 69 13.29 4.40 24.25
CA VAL A 69 12.28 4.39 25.31
C VAL A 69 11.39 5.61 25.18
N ARG A 70 10.24 5.65 25.86
CA ARG A 70 9.38 6.84 25.86
C ARG A 70 9.38 7.56 27.20
N SER A 71 9.25 8.88 27.15
CA SER A 71 9.03 9.69 28.35
C SER A 71 7.61 9.48 28.89
N ASP A 72 7.47 9.47 30.21
CA ASP A 72 6.17 9.41 30.90
C ASP A 72 5.43 10.76 30.91
N GLU A 73 4.25 10.82 31.54
CA GLU A 73 3.44 12.06 31.72
C GLU A 73 4.20 13.19 32.46
N HIS A 74 5.32 12.87 33.10
CA HIS A 74 6.22 13.81 33.79
C HIS A 74 7.52 14.03 33.02
N GLY A 75 7.61 13.60 31.75
CA GLY A 75 8.78 13.74 30.90
C GLY A 75 9.93 12.78 31.24
N ARG A 76 9.77 11.86 32.19
CA ARG A 76 10.88 11.03 32.69
C ARG A 76 11.09 9.83 31.79
N PHE A 77 12.35 9.45 31.61
CA PHE A 77 12.72 8.26 30.85
C PHE A 77 13.81 7.45 31.58
N GLN A 78 13.90 6.16 31.25
CA GLN A 78 14.95 5.27 31.74
C GLN A 78 15.57 4.49 30.58
N LEU A 79 16.84 4.74 30.28
CA LEU A 79 17.59 4.01 29.26
C LEU A 79 18.45 2.92 29.89
N THR A 80 18.58 1.79 29.18
CA THR A 80 19.58 0.76 29.48
C THR A 80 20.68 0.85 28.43
N ILE A 81 21.91 1.05 28.89
CA ILE A 81 23.09 1.16 28.03
C ILE A 81 23.88 -0.15 28.13
N SER A 82 24.15 -0.75 26.98
CA SER A 82 24.91 -1.99 26.85
C SER A 82 26.38 -1.68 26.54
N GLY A 83 27.30 -1.95 27.48
CA GLY A 83 28.75 -1.76 27.29
C GLY A 83 29.44 -1.00 28.44
N ASP A 84 30.77 -1.15 28.54
CA ASP A 84 31.56 -0.64 29.67
C ASP A 84 31.90 0.87 29.61
N THR A 85 31.81 1.50 28.43
CA THR A 85 32.11 2.94 28.24
C THR A 85 31.32 3.54 27.07
N VAL A 86 30.50 4.56 27.35
CA VAL A 86 29.86 5.42 26.33
C VAL A 86 30.89 6.44 25.80
N PRO A 87 31.01 6.64 24.48
CA PRO A 87 31.86 7.69 23.90
C PRO A 87 31.52 9.10 24.44
N GLY A 88 32.54 9.95 24.59
CA GLY A 88 32.37 11.30 25.16
C GLY A 88 31.69 12.31 24.23
N ASP A 89 31.52 11.95 22.96
CA ASP A 89 30.82 12.69 21.90
C ASP A 89 29.43 12.12 21.60
N ALA A 90 28.96 11.14 22.38
CA ALA A 90 27.60 10.66 22.31
C ALA A 90 26.61 11.79 22.67
N ARG A 91 25.34 11.61 22.28
CA ARG A 91 24.26 12.53 22.61
C ARG A 91 22.97 11.80 22.90
N LEU A 92 22.19 12.38 23.78
CA LEU A 92 20.82 11.98 24.00
C LEU A 92 19.93 12.69 22.99
N MET A 93 18.99 11.93 22.44
CA MET A 93 18.03 12.37 21.46
C MET A 93 16.65 12.19 22.04
N ALA A 94 15.76 13.16 21.84
CA ALA A 94 14.33 12.99 22.05
C ALA A 94 13.55 13.49 20.84
N ARG A 95 12.48 12.78 20.47
CA ARG A 95 11.67 13.10 19.30
C ARG A 95 10.20 12.91 19.57
N GLY A 96 9.37 13.83 19.05
CA GLY A 96 7.93 13.76 19.24
C GLY A 96 7.54 14.04 20.70
N GLY A 97 6.32 13.63 21.03
CA GLY A 97 5.71 13.86 22.34
C GLY A 97 4.99 15.21 22.41
N VAL A 98 4.29 15.44 23.52
CA VAL A 98 3.46 16.63 23.70
C VAL A 98 3.73 17.25 25.07
N ASP A 99 3.85 18.57 25.10
CA ASP A 99 3.77 19.32 26.35
C ASP A 99 2.30 19.49 26.76
N THR A 100 1.91 18.79 27.82
CA THR A 100 0.55 18.80 28.36
C THR A 100 0.13 20.14 28.98
N LYS A 101 1.09 21.03 29.26
CA LYS A 101 0.87 22.36 29.84
C LYS A 101 0.63 23.43 28.79
N THR A 102 1.50 23.54 27.79
CA THR A 102 1.34 24.54 26.72
C THR A 102 0.53 24.04 25.52
N GLY A 103 0.32 22.74 25.40
CA GLY A 103 -0.35 22.10 24.26
C GLY A 103 0.53 21.97 23.03
N HIS A 104 1.84 22.26 23.14
CA HIS A 104 2.78 22.11 22.03
C HIS A 104 3.01 20.64 21.69
N ASP A 105 2.81 20.33 20.42
CA ASP A 105 3.17 19.03 19.84
C ASP A 105 4.59 19.09 19.29
N PHE A 106 5.45 18.17 19.70
CA PHE A 106 6.83 18.04 19.24
C PHE A 106 7.00 17.01 18.11
N GLN A 107 5.91 16.49 17.54
CA GLN A 107 5.97 15.70 16.30
C GLN A 107 6.77 16.46 15.22
N GLY A 108 7.68 15.75 14.54
CA GLY A 108 8.59 16.33 13.56
C GLY A 108 9.79 17.10 14.14
N LEU A 109 9.82 17.38 15.44
CA LEU A 109 10.94 18.04 16.11
C LEU A 109 11.87 17.02 16.77
N GLN A 110 13.15 17.37 16.87
CA GLN A 110 14.19 16.51 17.43
C GLN A 110 15.04 17.29 18.43
N LEU A 111 14.74 17.11 19.72
CA LEU A 111 15.51 17.66 20.82
C LEU A 111 16.78 16.84 21.04
N SER A 112 17.82 17.48 21.55
CA SER A 112 19.06 16.80 21.89
C SER A 112 19.74 17.37 23.14
N ALA A 113 20.64 16.59 23.71
CA ALA A 113 21.55 17.01 24.77
C ALA A 113 22.88 16.27 24.64
N PRO A 114 24.03 16.94 24.83
CA PRO A 114 25.33 16.28 24.85
C PRO A 114 25.39 15.24 25.97
N TRP A 115 26.00 14.07 25.69
CA TRP A 115 26.22 13.06 26.72
C TRP A 115 27.32 13.50 27.69
N MET A 116 26.97 13.61 28.97
CA MET A 116 27.88 14.08 30.02
C MET A 116 28.19 13.03 31.09
N GLY A 117 27.72 11.79 30.92
CA GLY A 117 27.81 10.75 31.96
C GLY A 117 27.08 11.13 33.26
N LEU A 118 26.07 12.01 33.18
CA LEU A 118 25.27 12.43 34.33
C LEU A 118 24.23 11.37 34.67
N ASP A 119 23.95 11.21 35.97
CA ASP A 119 22.89 10.32 36.47
C ASP A 119 21.47 10.81 36.10
N ARG A 120 21.33 12.12 35.79
CA ARG A 120 20.07 12.80 35.47
C ARG A 120 20.21 13.81 34.32
N PRO A 121 20.38 13.34 33.08
CA PRO A 121 20.43 14.23 31.94
C PRO A 121 19.06 14.88 31.67
N VAL A 122 19.10 16.12 31.19
CA VAL A 122 17.92 16.88 30.77
C VAL A 122 18.01 17.11 29.27
N ILE A 123 16.92 16.82 28.56
CA ILE A 123 16.73 17.09 27.13
C ILE A 123 15.67 18.20 27.02
N SER A 124 16.07 19.36 26.53
CA SER A 124 15.23 20.56 26.38
C SER A 124 15.63 21.37 25.14
N PRO A 125 14.83 22.34 24.70
CA PRO A 125 15.21 23.30 23.64
C PRO A 125 16.55 23.99 23.94
N LEU A 126 16.82 24.33 25.21
CA LEU A 126 18.09 24.93 25.62
C LEU A 126 19.26 23.97 25.48
N THR A 127 19.13 22.71 25.92
CA THR A 127 20.22 21.73 25.73
C THR A 127 20.42 21.38 24.27
N THR A 128 19.38 21.49 23.45
CA THR A 128 19.45 21.30 22.00
C THR A 128 20.25 22.42 21.35
N LEU A 129 20.01 23.68 21.75
CA LEU A 129 20.82 24.81 21.32
C LEU A 129 22.29 24.62 21.70
N VAL A 130 22.57 24.13 22.92
CA VAL A 130 23.95 23.79 23.35
C VAL A 130 24.56 22.68 22.49
N ASP A 131 23.83 21.59 22.24
CA ASP A 131 24.30 20.49 21.38
C ASP A 131 24.60 20.95 19.96
N ASN A 132 23.75 21.80 19.39
CA ASN A 132 23.93 22.38 18.06
C ASN A 132 25.21 23.23 18.00
N VAL A 133 25.38 24.18 18.93
CA VAL A 133 26.58 25.05 18.98
C VAL A 133 27.86 24.24 19.28
N TYR A 134 27.79 23.26 20.18
CA TYR A 134 28.92 22.40 20.54
C TYR A 134 29.49 21.67 19.32
N ARG A 135 28.63 21.18 18.44
CA ARG A 135 29.04 20.47 17.23
C ARG A 135 29.61 21.38 16.15
N GLN A 136 29.14 22.62 16.07
CA GLN A 136 29.62 23.58 15.05
C GLN A 136 30.96 24.22 15.43
N ASP A 137 31.09 24.67 16.69
CA ASP A 137 32.22 25.52 17.09
C ASP A 137 33.45 24.72 17.55
N GLY A 138 33.32 23.41 17.77
CA GLY A 138 34.42 22.53 18.20
C GLY A 138 35.06 22.92 19.55
N LEU A 139 34.34 23.72 20.34
CA LEU A 139 34.75 24.21 21.64
C LEU A 139 34.52 23.16 22.72
N ALA A 140 35.21 23.29 23.86
CA ALA A 140 34.90 22.48 25.03
C ALA A 140 33.48 22.79 25.53
N LEU A 141 32.70 21.76 25.89
CA LEU A 141 31.29 21.88 26.29
C LEU A 141 31.04 22.98 27.34
N GLN A 142 31.91 23.10 28.35
CA GLN A 142 31.80 24.13 29.38
C GLN A 142 31.85 25.55 28.81
N ALA A 143 32.70 25.79 27.80
CA ALA A 143 32.79 27.09 27.14
C ALA A 143 31.55 27.38 26.29
N VAL A 144 30.95 26.35 25.68
CA VAL A 144 29.69 26.47 24.93
C VAL A 144 28.53 26.82 25.86
N VAL A 145 28.45 26.16 27.02
CA VAL A 145 27.43 26.46 28.03
C VAL A 145 27.57 27.92 28.53
N GLU A 146 28.80 28.39 28.75
CA GLU A 146 29.06 29.79 29.12
C GLU A 146 28.70 30.78 28.01
N ASP A 147 28.97 30.44 26.73
CA ASP A 147 28.62 31.25 25.57
C ASP A 147 27.09 31.38 25.41
N VAL A 148 26.37 30.25 25.42
CA VAL A 148 24.90 30.23 25.34
C VAL A 148 24.27 30.96 26.53
N ALA A 149 24.81 30.77 27.74
CA ALA A 149 24.35 31.49 28.93
C ALA A 149 24.53 33.00 28.78
N SER A 150 25.69 33.44 28.29
CA SER A 150 25.96 34.87 28.05
C SER A 150 25.11 35.45 26.92
N LEU A 151 24.84 34.66 25.87
CA LEU A 151 24.01 35.09 24.74
C LEU A 151 22.57 35.37 25.19
N LEU A 152 22.01 34.48 26.02
CA LEU A 152 20.61 34.55 26.45
C LEU A 152 20.40 35.30 27.78
N ASP A 153 21.46 35.89 28.36
CA ASP A 153 21.45 36.53 29.68
C ASP A 153 20.94 35.59 30.80
N LEU A 154 21.42 34.34 30.80
CA LEU A 154 21.05 33.29 31.75
C LEU A 154 22.22 32.93 32.69
N PRO A 155 21.94 32.39 33.89
CA PRO A 155 22.98 31.78 34.70
C PRO A 155 23.52 30.50 34.01
N PRO A 156 24.85 30.29 33.92
CA PRO A 156 25.43 29.08 33.30
C PRO A 156 24.94 27.77 33.92
N SER A 157 24.66 27.77 35.22
CA SER A 157 24.10 26.62 35.93
C SER A 157 22.66 26.31 35.53
N GLY A 158 21.93 27.21 34.87
CA GLY A 158 20.55 27.02 34.44
C GLY A 158 20.43 26.33 33.08
N VAL A 159 21.39 26.55 32.16
CA VAL A 159 21.28 26.15 30.75
C VAL A 159 21.14 24.64 30.53
N MET A 160 21.83 23.83 31.34
CA MET A 160 21.81 22.36 31.24
C MET A 160 20.89 21.67 32.26
N ASN A 161 20.16 22.44 33.06
CA ASN A 161 19.24 21.94 34.08
C ASN A 161 17.79 22.00 33.60
N ASP A 162 16.87 21.43 34.38
CA ASP A 162 15.43 21.51 34.13
C ASP A 162 14.96 22.98 34.13
N PRO A 163 14.45 23.51 32.99
CA PRO A 163 13.99 24.89 32.87
C PRO A 163 12.91 25.24 33.90
N ALA A 164 12.12 24.27 34.37
CA ALA A 164 11.03 24.49 35.32
C ALA A 164 11.51 24.97 36.71
N GLN A 165 12.82 24.98 36.97
CA GLN A 165 13.40 25.43 38.23
C GLN A 165 13.64 26.95 38.29
N ASP A 166 13.65 27.67 37.16
CA ASP A 166 13.96 29.10 37.11
C ASP A 166 13.10 29.82 36.06
N ALA A 167 12.56 30.99 36.42
CA ALA A 167 11.65 31.74 35.55
C ALA A 167 12.33 32.28 34.28
N GLN A 168 13.58 32.75 34.36
CA GLN A 168 14.30 33.26 33.20
C GLN A 168 14.71 32.13 32.26
N VAL A 169 15.16 31.01 32.82
CA VAL A 169 15.50 29.80 32.05
C VAL A 169 14.26 29.22 31.37
N GLN A 170 13.14 29.09 32.08
CA GLN A 170 11.86 28.63 31.50
C GLN A 170 11.41 29.53 30.36
N ARG A 171 11.52 30.85 30.51
CA ARG A 171 11.15 31.81 29.46
C ARG A 171 11.99 31.63 28.20
N ALA A 172 13.31 31.50 28.35
CA ALA A 172 14.19 31.29 27.21
C ALA A 172 13.91 29.94 26.53
N SER A 173 13.67 28.87 27.30
CA SER A 173 13.30 27.55 26.77
C SER A 173 12.02 27.60 25.95
N LEU A 174 10.96 28.21 26.48
CA LEU A 174 9.68 28.33 25.79
C LEU A 174 9.76 29.18 24.52
N LEU A 175 10.49 30.30 24.55
CA LEU A 175 10.65 31.15 23.37
C LEU A 175 11.51 30.49 22.28
N LEU A 176 12.45 29.61 22.65
CA LEU A 176 13.14 28.74 21.70
C LEU A 176 12.15 27.77 21.04
N THR A 177 11.24 27.18 21.81
CA THR A 177 10.19 26.29 21.28
C THR A 177 9.26 27.02 20.31
N GLU A 178 8.79 28.22 20.66
CA GLU A 178 7.96 29.03 19.76
C GLU A 178 8.66 29.34 18.42
N LEU A 179 9.93 29.75 18.47
CA LEU A 179 10.73 29.97 17.24
C LEU A 179 10.88 28.68 16.42
N TRP A 180 11.13 27.55 17.08
CA TRP A 180 11.35 26.28 16.38
C TRP A 180 10.07 25.75 15.74
N LEU A 181 8.94 25.84 16.45
CA LEU A 181 7.64 25.48 15.91
C LEU A 181 7.22 26.37 14.74
N ALA A 182 7.55 27.66 14.80
CA ALA A 182 7.33 28.58 13.67
C ALA A 182 8.11 28.15 12.42
N LEU A 183 9.33 27.62 12.59
CA LEU A 183 10.20 27.13 11.52
C LEU A 183 10.00 25.64 11.18
N ARG A 184 8.92 24.98 11.64
CA ARG A 184 8.65 23.58 11.29
C ARG A 184 8.56 23.41 9.76
N GLY A 185 9.27 22.40 9.25
CA GLY A 185 9.38 22.10 7.81
C GLY A 185 10.57 22.78 7.11
N ILE A 186 11.35 23.60 7.83
CA ILE A 186 12.59 24.20 7.32
C ILE A 186 13.78 23.31 7.70
N ASP A 187 14.75 23.20 6.79
CA ASP A 187 16.02 22.49 7.03
C ASP A 187 16.87 23.18 8.11
N ASP A 188 17.47 22.37 8.98
CA ASP A 188 18.35 22.78 10.09
C ASP A 188 17.83 24.00 10.90
N PRO A 189 16.58 23.96 11.39
CA PRO A 189 15.91 25.14 11.96
C PRO A 189 16.61 25.65 13.22
N MET A 190 17.21 24.77 14.03
CA MET A 190 17.94 25.16 15.23
C MET A 190 19.24 25.93 14.89
N GLU A 191 19.90 25.62 13.77
CA GLU A 191 21.06 26.37 13.31
C GLU A 191 20.66 27.78 12.88
N GLN A 192 19.54 27.91 12.17
CA GLN A 192 19.00 29.21 11.79
C GLN A 192 18.62 30.05 13.01
N ILE A 193 18.00 29.43 14.03
CA ILE A 193 17.67 30.08 15.30
C ILE A 193 18.93 30.51 16.04
N ALA A 194 19.92 29.62 16.19
CA ALA A 194 21.18 29.92 16.89
C ALA A 194 21.90 31.11 16.24
N THR A 195 22.01 31.11 14.92
CA THR A 195 22.65 32.20 14.16
C THR A 195 21.89 33.50 14.29
N SER A 196 20.56 33.46 14.19
CA SER A 196 19.69 34.64 14.30
C SER A 196 19.68 35.21 15.71
N LEU A 197 19.75 34.38 16.74
CA LEU A 197 19.92 34.81 18.13
C LEU A 197 21.24 35.55 18.35
N ARG A 198 22.35 35.06 17.77
CA ARG A 198 23.65 35.76 17.83
C ARG A 198 23.56 37.14 17.18
N TYR A 199 22.90 37.26 16.02
CA TYR A 199 22.68 38.53 15.34
C TYR A 199 21.82 39.49 16.16
N ALA A 200 20.75 38.97 16.75
CA ALA A 200 19.81 39.70 17.59
C ALA A 200 20.33 39.98 19.02
N GLN A 201 21.54 39.51 19.37
CA GLN A 201 22.13 39.61 20.71
C GLN A 201 21.24 38.97 21.80
N GLY A 202 20.70 37.78 21.51
CA GLY A 202 19.86 37.01 22.43
C GLY A 202 18.41 37.49 22.56
N ASP A 203 18.03 38.52 21.82
CA ASP A 203 16.69 39.10 21.88
C ASP A 203 15.70 38.32 20.98
N PHE A 204 14.89 37.46 21.58
CA PHE A 204 13.92 36.60 20.88
C PHE A 204 12.95 37.35 19.96
N ALA A 205 12.46 38.53 20.35
CA ALA A 205 11.54 39.31 19.51
C ALA A 205 12.25 39.82 18.24
N LYS A 206 13.48 40.30 18.39
CA LYS A 206 14.30 40.70 17.24
C LYS A 206 14.72 39.51 16.39
N THR A 207 14.97 38.35 17.00
CA THR A 207 15.25 37.10 16.28
C THR A 207 14.07 36.71 15.39
N ALA A 208 12.87 36.68 15.94
CA ALA A 208 11.65 36.34 15.20
C ALA A 208 11.43 37.30 14.02
N ARG A 209 11.54 38.62 14.26
CA ARG A 209 11.46 39.63 13.20
C ARG A 209 12.54 39.47 12.14
N TYR A 210 13.78 39.22 12.55
CA TYR A 210 14.90 39.03 11.61
C TYR A 210 14.67 37.82 10.70
N LEU A 211 14.15 36.71 11.24
CA LEU A 211 13.78 35.54 10.46
C LEU A 211 12.62 35.87 9.49
N ALA A 212 11.58 36.58 9.95
CA ALA A 212 10.43 36.95 9.14
C ALA A 212 10.78 37.89 7.97
N ASP A 213 11.68 38.86 8.19
CA ASP A 213 12.14 39.84 7.18
C ASP A 213 13.08 39.24 6.12
N GLY A 214 13.19 37.90 6.03
CA GLY A 214 14.01 37.18 5.04
C GLY A 214 15.44 36.83 5.50
N GLY A 215 15.67 36.82 6.81
CA GLY A 215 16.95 36.60 7.52
C GLY A 215 18.11 35.99 6.72
N ILE A 216 18.30 34.67 6.86
CA ILE A 216 19.35 33.89 6.18
C ILE A 216 18.80 33.17 4.94
N VAL A 217 17.54 32.74 5.02
CA VAL A 217 16.80 32.01 3.98
C VAL A 217 15.50 32.76 3.73
N ASP A 218 15.03 32.81 2.49
CA ASP A 218 13.71 33.37 2.17
C ASP A 218 12.63 32.38 2.60
N LEU A 219 11.71 32.83 3.44
CA LEU A 219 10.69 31.99 4.07
C LEU A 219 9.32 32.24 3.41
N PRO A 220 8.48 31.19 3.26
CA PRO A 220 7.08 31.34 2.87
C PRO A 220 6.32 32.31 3.80
N ASP A 221 5.34 33.02 3.25
CA ASP A 221 4.54 34.01 4.01
C ASP A 221 3.86 33.37 5.24
N THR A 222 3.42 32.11 5.14
CA THR A 222 2.85 31.37 6.27
C THR A 222 3.82 31.15 7.43
N ILE A 223 5.14 31.10 7.17
CA ILE A 223 6.17 31.04 8.22
C ILE A 223 6.46 32.43 8.76
N LYS A 224 6.49 33.46 7.90
CA LYS A 224 6.66 34.85 8.31
C LYS A 224 5.57 35.28 9.29
N ASP A 225 4.31 34.98 8.97
CA ASP A 225 3.17 35.22 9.85
C ASP A 225 3.31 34.53 11.22
N ARG A 226 3.78 33.28 11.24
CA ARG A 226 4.02 32.54 12.48
C ARG A 226 5.08 33.25 13.32
N LEU A 227 6.17 33.70 12.70
CA LEU A 227 7.25 34.42 13.35
C LEU A 227 6.83 35.80 13.87
N GLU A 228 5.95 36.52 13.18
CA GLU A 228 5.34 37.77 13.69
C GLU A 228 4.54 37.52 14.97
N GLY A 229 3.85 36.37 15.05
CA GLY A 229 3.20 35.93 16.28
C GLY A 229 4.19 35.65 17.41
N VAL A 230 5.28 34.94 17.11
CA VAL A 230 6.38 34.71 18.08
C VAL A 230 7.00 36.02 18.55
N GLU A 231 7.17 37.01 17.67
CA GLU A 231 7.64 38.34 18.05
C GLU A 231 6.71 38.97 19.10
N SER A 232 5.41 38.96 18.83
CA SER A 232 4.40 39.56 19.71
C SER A 232 4.38 38.88 21.08
N ILE A 233 4.43 37.55 21.11
CA ILE A 233 4.53 36.74 22.33
C ILE A 233 5.81 37.09 23.11
N ALA A 234 6.96 37.16 22.43
CA ALA A 234 8.24 37.49 23.04
C ALA A 234 8.25 38.90 23.66
N LEU A 235 7.60 39.88 23.01
CA LEU A 235 7.45 41.23 23.55
C LEU A 235 6.56 41.27 24.80
N ALA A 236 5.44 40.51 24.80
CA ALA A 236 4.54 40.44 25.93
C ALA A 236 5.20 39.78 27.16
N LEU A 237 6.04 38.76 26.94
CA LEU A 237 6.72 38.02 28.02
C LEU A 237 7.95 38.74 28.61
N ARG A 238 8.39 39.89 28.06
CA ARG A 238 9.56 40.65 28.57
C ARG A 238 9.37 41.25 29.98
N GLY A 239 8.14 41.36 30.48
CA GLY A 239 7.85 42.06 31.74
C GLY A 239 8.51 41.44 33.00
N ASP A 240 8.86 42.30 33.96
CA ASP A 240 9.37 41.91 35.30
C ASP A 240 8.29 41.33 36.23
N SER A 241 7.04 41.21 35.76
CA SER A 241 5.88 40.82 36.58
C SER A 241 5.77 39.32 36.84
N VAL A 242 6.64 38.49 36.26
CA VAL A 242 6.59 37.03 36.30
C VAL A 242 7.76 36.53 37.13
N SER A 243 7.49 35.88 38.26
CA SER A 243 8.49 35.56 39.29
C SER A 243 8.80 34.06 39.43
N THR A 244 7.97 33.19 38.85
CA THR A 244 8.14 31.72 38.90
C THR A 244 8.01 31.10 37.50
N ALA A 245 8.60 29.93 37.29
CA ALA A 245 8.47 29.20 36.02
C ALA A 245 7.01 28.90 35.65
N GLN A 246 6.15 28.55 36.63
CA GLN A 246 4.73 28.33 36.39
C GLN A 246 4.00 29.59 35.92
N GLU A 247 4.31 30.75 36.49
CA GLU A 247 3.72 32.02 36.03
C GLU A 247 4.16 32.36 34.59
N VAL A 248 5.36 31.94 34.16
CA VAL A 248 5.82 32.10 32.77
C VAL A 248 5.03 31.20 31.83
N ILE A 249 4.81 29.93 32.21
CA ILE A 249 4.00 28.98 31.45
C ILE A 249 2.56 29.50 31.31
N ASP A 250 1.96 29.96 32.41
CA ASP A 250 0.62 30.52 32.42
C ASP A 250 0.52 31.78 31.55
N ALA A 251 1.53 32.66 31.59
CA ALA A 251 1.57 33.86 30.77
C ALA A 251 1.69 33.53 29.28
N LEU A 252 2.55 32.58 28.90
CA LEU A 252 2.65 32.11 27.52
C LEU A 252 1.32 31.51 27.05
N ALA A 253 0.72 30.61 27.84
CA ALA A 253 -0.55 29.98 27.51
C ALA A 253 -1.65 31.01 27.22
N GLN A 254 -1.76 32.06 28.05
CA GLN A 254 -2.70 33.15 27.83
C GLN A 254 -2.39 33.95 26.57
N GLN A 255 -1.12 34.24 26.29
CA GLN A 255 -0.71 34.96 25.08
C GLN A 255 -0.99 34.15 23.80
N ASN A 256 -0.72 32.84 23.81
CA ASN A 256 -1.00 31.99 22.66
C ASN A 256 -2.50 31.89 22.38
N ILE A 257 -3.34 31.81 23.42
CA ILE A 257 -4.81 31.83 23.28
C ILE A 257 -5.28 33.21 22.79
N GLU A 258 -4.81 34.31 23.37
CA GLU A 258 -5.15 35.68 22.95
C GLU A 258 -4.79 35.89 21.47
N HIS A 259 -3.58 35.50 21.08
CA HIS A 259 -3.10 35.63 19.70
C HIS A 259 -3.85 34.70 18.73
N GLY A 260 -4.13 33.46 19.12
CA GLY A 260 -4.88 32.51 18.30
C GLY A 260 -6.32 32.95 18.06
N LEU A 261 -7.00 33.43 19.11
CA LEU A 261 -8.33 34.04 18.97
C LEU A 261 -8.29 35.31 18.13
N ALA A 262 -7.30 36.19 18.33
CA ALA A 262 -7.11 37.39 17.52
C ALA A 262 -7.01 37.03 16.03
N ARG A 263 -6.11 36.10 15.69
CA ARG A 263 -5.87 35.66 14.32
C ARG A 263 -7.09 34.98 13.71
N PHE A 264 -7.79 34.14 14.48
CA PHE A 264 -9.03 33.52 14.01
C PHE A 264 -10.08 34.59 13.68
N PHE A 265 -10.32 35.54 14.59
CA PHE A 265 -11.32 36.59 14.35
C PHE A 265 -10.91 37.55 13.24
N ASP A 266 -9.63 37.84 13.07
CA ASP A 266 -9.13 38.64 11.96
C ASP A 266 -9.30 37.90 10.62
N ASN A 267 -8.73 36.70 10.50
CA ASN A 267 -8.73 35.95 9.24
C ASN A 267 -10.13 35.47 8.82
N GLN A 268 -10.94 35.00 9.77
CA GLN A 268 -12.23 34.38 9.47
C GLN A 268 -13.40 35.35 9.57
N LEU A 269 -13.30 36.38 10.42
CA LEU A 269 -14.39 37.34 10.64
C LEU A 269 -14.02 38.78 10.23
N GLY A 270 -12.77 39.09 9.91
CA GLY A 270 -12.32 40.44 9.56
C GLY A 270 -12.23 41.40 10.75
N PHE A 271 -12.06 40.89 11.97
CA PHE A 271 -11.94 41.70 13.18
C PHE A 271 -10.48 41.90 13.62
N GLU A 272 -9.99 43.13 13.51
CA GLU A 272 -8.71 43.57 14.05
C GLU A 272 -8.94 44.58 15.20
N PRO A 273 -8.41 44.37 16.42
CA PRO A 273 -8.59 45.29 17.54
C PRO A 273 -7.98 46.68 17.28
N HIS A 274 -8.80 47.68 16.99
CA HIS A 274 -8.37 49.03 16.63
C HIS A 274 -8.12 49.93 17.85
N ASN A 275 -8.74 49.65 18.99
CA ASN A 275 -8.59 50.45 20.21
C ASN A 275 -8.24 49.63 21.46
N GLN A 276 -7.96 50.33 22.57
CA GLN A 276 -7.55 49.67 23.81
C GLN A 276 -8.67 48.84 24.44
N THR A 277 -9.93 49.27 24.28
CA THR A 277 -11.09 48.57 24.85
C THR A 277 -11.30 47.22 24.16
N GLU A 278 -11.24 47.17 22.83
CA GLU A 278 -11.31 45.92 22.06
C GLU A 278 -10.17 44.95 22.44
N ARG A 279 -8.94 45.47 22.60
CA ARG A 279 -7.81 44.66 23.08
C ARG A 279 -8.04 44.11 24.49
N ASP A 280 -8.57 44.93 25.40
CA ASP A 280 -8.88 44.51 26.77
C ASP A 280 -10.04 43.49 26.82
N ASN A 281 -11.02 43.61 25.92
CA ASN A 281 -12.11 42.65 25.75
C ASN A 281 -11.60 41.30 25.28
N LEU A 282 -10.79 41.28 24.21
CA LEU A 282 -10.18 40.05 23.69
C LEU A 282 -9.29 39.37 24.75
N ARG A 283 -8.48 40.13 25.47
CA ARG A 283 -7.68 39.59 26.57
C ARG A 283 -8.54 38.99 27.69
N SER A 284 -9.65 39.64 28.02
CA SER A 284 -10.58 39.13 29.04
C SER A 284 -11.25 37.83 28.61
N LEU A 285 -11.61 37.71 27.33
CA LEU A 285 -12.11 36.48 26.74
C LEU A 285 -11.04 35.37 26.76
N ALA A 286 -9.83 35.66 26.28
CA ALA A 286 -8.72 34.70 26.25
C ALA A 286 -8.39 34.16 27.65
N HIS A 287 -8.39 35.03 28.67
CA HIS A 287 -8.21 34.60 30.06
C HIS A 287 -9.33 33.66 30.54
N ALA A 288 -10.58 33.95 30.17
CA ALA A 288 -11.72 33.10 30.55
C ALA A 288 -11.68 31.74 29.85
N VAL A 289 -11.28 31.71 28.56
CA VAL A 289 -11.04 30.48 27.79
C VAL A 289 -9.93 29.65 28.42
N TRP A 290 -8.82 30.26 28.81
CA TRP A 290 -7.72 29.57 29.48
C TRP A 290 -8.17 28.91 30.80
N LEU A 291 -9.01 29.59 31.59
CA LEU A 291 -9.59 29.00 32.80
C LEU A 291 -10.51 27.81 32.47
N ALA A 292 -11.34 27.93 31.44
CA ALA A 292 -12.23 26.87 30.97
C ALA A 292 -11.46 25.67 30.40
N ALA A 293 -10.32 25.91 29.76
CA ALA A 293 -9.38 24.91 29.29
C ALA A 293 -8.54 24.28 30.42
N GLU A 294 -8.99 24.37 31.68
CA GLU A 294 -8.30 23.86 32.87
C GLU A 294 -6.86 24.38 33.02
N ARG A 295 -6.63 25.62 32.57
CA ARG A 295 -5.32 26.30 32.54
C ARG A 295 -4.31 25.64 31.60
N ARG A 296 -4.75 24.81 30.66
CA ARG A 296 -3.95 24.32 29.54
C ARG A 296 -3.78 25.43 28.50
N GLY A 297 -2.57 25.57 27.96
CA GLY A 297 -2.27 26.41 26.81
C GLY A 297 -2.72 25.76 25.50
N MET A 298 -2.92 26.59 24.49
CA MET A 298 -3.16 26.15 23.12
C MET A 298 -2.19 26.91 22.22
N PRO A 299 -1.41 26.25 21.35
CA PRO A 299 -0.61 26.95 20.36
C PRO A 299 -1.52 27.84 19.49
N ALA A 300 -1.07 29.03 19.11
CA ALA A 300 -1.93 30.06 18.48
C ALA A 300 -2.54 29.64 17.13
N ASN A 301 -1.99 28.62 16.47
CA ASN A 301 -2.47 28.08 15.19
C ASN A 301 -2.97 26.63 15.30
N SER A 302 -3.19 26.12 16.52
CA SER A 302 -3.62 24.75 16.71
C SER A 302 -5.10 24.55 16.34
N PRO A 303 -5.50 23.34 15.94
CA PRO A 303 -6.92 23.04 15.76
C PRO A 303 -7.75 23.26 17.02
N GLY A 304 -7.17 23.05 18.20
CA GLY A 304 -7.84 23.31 19.48
C GLY A 304 -8.30 24.76 19.64
N VAL A 305 -7.48 25.77 19.28
CA VAL A 305 -7.92 27.18 19.39
C VAL A 305 -8.98 27.53 18.35
N PHE A 306 -8.93 26.94 17.15
CA PHE A 306 -9.95 27.11 16.11
C PHE A 306 -11.29 26.52 16.53
N ASN A 307 -11.29 25.29 17.05
CA ASN A 307 -12.49 24.62 17.56
C ASN A 307 -13.13 25.43 18.70
N VAL A 308 -12.31 25.94 19.63
CA VAL A 308 -12.79 26.79 20.72
C VAL A 308 -13.37 28.10 20.17
N ALA A 309 -12.71 28.78 19.23
CA ALA A 309 -13.19 30.03 18.65
C ALA A 309 -14.57 29.86 17.98
N ARG A 310 -14.73 28.83 17.15
CA ARG A 310 -16.02 28.47 16.53
C ARG A 310 -17.09 28.16 17.57
N TYR A 311 -16.74 27.37 18.59
CA TYR A 311 -17.65 27.02 19.69
C TYR A 311 -18.11 28.26 20.49
N LEU A 312 -17.23 29.23 20.72
CA LEU A 312 -17.57 30.50 21.37
C LEU A 312 -18.59 31.31 20.55
N GLY A 313 -18.40 31.39 19.24
CA GLY A 313 -19.36 32.03 18.33
C GLY A 313 -20.73 31.34 18.37
N LYS A 314 -20.75 30.01 18.25
CA LYS A 314 -21.99 29.22 18.25
C LYS A 314 -22.75 29.25 19.58
N THR A 315 -22.06 28.93 20.67
CA THR A 315 -22.68 28.65 21.97
C THR A 315 -22.89 29.92 22.78
N TYR A 316 -21.91 30.83 22.74
CA TYR A 316 -21.89 32.03 23.56
C TYR A 316 -22.15 33.32 22.76
N GLN A 317 -22.36 33.23 21.44
CA GLN A 317 -22.58 34.38 20.55
C GLN A 317 -21.44 35.40 20.62
N VAL A 318 -20.21 34.92 20.86
CA VAL A 318 -19.02 35.76 20.88
C VAL A 318 -18.51 35.93 19.45
N GLY A 319 -18.94 37.02 18.82
CA GLY A 319 -18.45 37.48 17.51
C GLY A 319 -17.95 38.92 17.55
N ILE A 320 -17.78 39.53 16.38
CA ILE A 320 -17.25 40.90 16.21
C ILE A 320 -18.02 41.91 17.08
N GLU A 321 -19.35 41.93 16.98
CA GLU A 321 -20.20 42.88 17.73
C GLU A 321 -20.02 42.78 19.25
N ALA A 322 -19.76 41.57 19.76
CA ALA A 322 -19.52 41.36 21.19
C ALA A 322 -18.18 41.96 21.62
N LEU A 323 -17.13 41.79 20.80
CA LEU A 323 -15.78 42.27 21.10
C LEU A 323 -15.61 43.78 20.92
N GLU A 324 -16.35 44.39 19.98
CA GLU A 324 -16.41 45.84 19.79
C GLU A 324 -17.21 46.56 20.89
N ASN A 325 -18.05 45.83 21.63
CA ASN A 325 -18.89 46.42 22.67
C ASN A 325 -18.05 46.92 23.85
N PRO A 326 -18.07 48.23 24.18
CA PRO A 326 -17.31 48.77 25.32
C PRO A 326 -17.77 48.24 26.68
N GLU A 327 -18.97 47.65 26.76
CA GLU A 327 -19.53 47.02 27.96
C GLU A 327 -19.44 45.49 27.92
N PHE A 328 -18.57 44.92 27.07
CA PHE A 328 -18.36 43.48 26.99
C PHE A 328 -18.14 42.85 28.37
N GLN A 329 -18.83 41.75 28.61
CA GLN A 329 -18.62 40.90 29.77
C GLN A 329 -18.42 39.47 29.28
N VAL A 330 -17.48 38.78 29.91
CA VAL A 330 -17.28 37.34 29.69
C VAL A 330 -18.62 36.63 29.94
N PRO A 331 -19.12 35.83 28.97
CA PRO A 331 -20.37 35.10 29.11
C PRO A 331 -20.45 34.25 30.39
N GLU A 332 -21.63 34.22 31.01
CA GLU A 332 -21.85 33.44 32.23
C GLU A 332 -21.67 31.93 31.94
N GLY A 333 -20.92 31.23 32.81
CA GLY A 333 -20.67 29.79 32.70
C GLY A 333 -19.45 29.39 31.88
N LEU A 334 -18.92 30.29 31.02
CA LEU A 334 -17.80 30.01 30.11
C LEU A 334 -16.58 29.45 30.85
N THR A 335 -16.15 30.06 31.96
CA THR A 335 -14.95 29.67 32.71
C THR A 335 -14.99 28.26 33.31
N THR A 336 -16.16 27.59 33.29
CA THR A 336 -16.37 26.25 33.85
C THR A 336 -16.84 25.25 32.80
N ASP A 337 -16.87 25.65 31.52
CA ASP A 337 -17.35 24.83 30.42
C ASP A 337 -16.36 23.70 30.09
N GLN A 338 -16.79 22.46 30.34
CA GLN A 338 -15.99 21.27 30.12
C GLN A 338 -15.81 20.95 28.63
N THR A 339 -16.68 21.45 27.75
CA THR A 339 -16.51 21.30 26.30
C THR A 339 -15.33 22.14 25.80
N ILE A 340 -15.08 23.32 26.38
CA ILE A 340 -13.87 24.10 26.05
C ILE A 340 -12.60 23.32 26.43
N ALA A 341 -12.60 22.62 27.57
CA ALA A 341 -11.47 21.77 27.97
C ALA A 341 -11.20 20.63 26.97
N SER A 342 -12.25 19.96 26.47
CA SER A 342 -12.08 18.90 25.47
C SER A 342 -11.62 19.46 24.11
N LEU A 343 -12.21 20.56 23.64
CA LEU A 343 -11.82 21.19 22.37
C LEU A 343 -10.39 21.73 22.42
N ALA A 344 -9.99 22.34 23.55
CA ALA A 344 -8.62 22.82 23.76
C ALA A 344 -7.58 21.68 23.78
N ALA A 345 -8.00 20.44 24.10
CA ALA A 345 -7.17 19.25 24.03
C ALA A 345 -7.04 18.68 22.62
N SER A 346 -7.94 19.06 21.71
CA SER A 346 -8.02 18.47 20.37
C SER A 346 -6.81 18.85 19.53
N ARG A 347 -6.29 17.86 18.80
CA ARG A 347 -5.18 18.01 17.85
C ARG A 347 -5.64 18.12 16.40
N VAL A 348 -6.94 17.96 16.17
CA VAL A 348 -7.58 18.05 14.86
C VAL A 348 -8.78 18.97 14.90
N LEU A 349 -9.18 19.46 13.73
CA LEU A 349 -10.43 20.19 13.58
C LEU A 349 -11.57 19.23 13.90
N ASP A 350 -12.44 19.64 14.81
CA ASP A 350 -13.63 18.86 15.17
C ASP A 350 -14.73 19.22 14.17
N HIS A 351 -15.01 18.31 13.21
CA HIS A 351 -16.01 18.56 12.18
C HIS A 351 -17.42 18.80 12.74
N THR A 352 -17.69 18.36 13.97
CA THR A 352 -19.00 18.53 14.63
C THR A 352 -19.20 19.96 15.16
N VAL A 353 -18.12 20.76 15.21
CA VAL A 353 -18.18 22.19 15.51
C VAL A 353 -18.37 22.95 14.18
N PRO A 354 -19.55 23.57 13.96
CA PRO A 354 -19.84 24.33 12.75
C PRO A 354 -18.81 25.44 12.51
N LEU A 355 -18.59 25.74 11.23
CA LEU A 355 -17.86 26.92 10.79
C LEU A 355 -18.50 28.19 11.35
N ALA A 356 -17.68 29.24 11.48
CA ALA A 356 -18.21 30.56 11.82
C ALA A 356 -19.04 31.15 10.67
N GLU A 357 -19.95 32.08 10.94
CA GLU A 357 -20.90 32.61 9.93
C GLU A 357 -20.23 33.20 8.67
N ALA A 358 -19.00 33.71 8.78
CA ALA A 358 -18.21 34.23 7.66
C ALA A 358 -17.16 33.25 7.13
N GLU A 359 -16.98 32.11 7.81
CA GLU A 359 -16.09 31.03 7.41
C GLU A 359 -16.89 30.06 6.52
N VAL A 360 -16.59 30.05 5.22
CA VAL A 360 -17.28 29.22 4.24
C VAL A 360 -16.22 28.55 3.39
N LEU A 361 -16.24 27.22 3.29
CA LEU A 361 -15.33 26.49 2.39
C LEU A 361 -15.69 26.79 0.93
N GLY A 362 -16.99 26.85 0.61
CA GLY A 362 -17.48 27.18 -0.73
C GLY A 362 -16.86 26.25 -1.77
N MET A 363 -16.56 26.75 -2.97
CA MET A 363 -15.86 25.98 -4.02
C MET A 363 -14.32 26.16 -3.96
N ASP A 364 -13.77 26.63 -2.84
CA ASP A 364 -12.33 26.82 -2.69
C ASP A 364 -11.65 25.48 -2.41
N ASN A 365 -10.97 24.96 -3.44
CA ASN A 365 -10.28 23.68 -3.37
C ASN A 365 -9.27 23.61 -2.23
N GLN A 366 -8.49 24.68 -2.01
CA GLN A 366 -7.46 24.69 -0.98
C GLN A 366 -8.10 24.72 0.42
N ALA A 367 -9.14 25.53 0.62
CA ALA A 367 -9.85 25.58 1.89
C ALA A 367 -10.47 24.23 2.26
N ARG A 368 -11.05 23.52 1.28
CA ARG A 368 -11.63 22.17 1.47
C ARG A 368 -10.58 21.13 1.85
N VAL A 369 -9.45 21.09 1.13
CA VAL A 369 -8.31 20.20 1.43
C VAL A 369 -7.80 20.46 2.85
N GLU A 370 -7.52 21.72 3.18
CA GLU A 370 -6.97 22.09 4.49
C GLU A 370 -7.92 21.76 5.63
N TYR A 371 -9.24 21.93 5.43
CA TYR A 371 -10.24 21.58 6.42
C TYR A 371 -10.32 20.06 6.61
N PHE A 372 -10.58 19.30 5.54
CA PHE A 372 -10.83 17.87 5.60
C PHE A 372 -9.62 17.10 6.15
N LEU A 373 -8.42 17.35 5.63
CA LEU A 373 -7.23 16.59 5.99
C LEU A 373 -6.67 16.94 7.37
N ARG A 374 -7.07 18.08 7.95
CA ARG A 374 -6.77 18.47 9.33
C ARG A 374 -7.90 18.14 10.31
N SER A 375 -9.00 17.60 9.84
CA SER A 375 -10.14 17.22 10.68
C SER A 375 -10.04 15.79 11.21
N ASP A 376 -10.90 15.44 12.15
CA ASP A 376 -11.11 14.08 12.63
C ASP A 376 -11.72 13.12 11.58
N LEU A 377 -12.12 13.64 10.40
CA LEU A 377 -12.54 12.85 9.24
C LEU A 377 -11.36 12.31 8.42
N SER A 378 -10.19 12.94 8.54
CA SER A 378 -8.99 12.58 7.78
C SER A 378 -8.68 11.08 7.94
N PRO A 379 -8.54 10.32 6.82
CA PRO A 379 -8.21 8.90 6.91
C PRO A 379 -6.87 8.65 7.61
N TYR A 380 -5.95 9.62 7.54
CA TYR A 380 -4.64 9.55 8.19
C TYR A 380 -4.74 9.69 9.71
N GLU A 381 -5.51 10.67 10.19
CA GLU A 381 -5.79 10.84 11.62
C GLU A 381 -6.53 9.63 12.17
N ARG A 382 -7.57 9.17 11.47
CA ARG A 382 -8.35 7.99 11.88
C ARG A 382 -7.45 6.76 11.99
N ALA A 383 -6.54 6.57 11.04
CA ALA A 383 -5.57 5.47 11.06
C ALA A 383 -4.58 5.58 12.24
N GLU A 384 -4.06 6.76 12.55
CA GLU A 384 -3.15 7.00 13.68
C GLU A 384 -3.84 6.68 15.02
N ARG A 385 -5.07 7.18 15.21
CA ARG A 385 -5.84 7.01 16.46
C ARG A 385 -6.17 5.55 16.80
N LEU A 386 -6.20 4.64 15.83
CA LEU A 386 -6.36 3.19 16.09
C LEU A 386 -5.24 2.63 16.99
N PHE A 387 -4.11 3.32 17.06
CA PHE A 387 -2.93 2.92 17.79
C PHE A 387 -2.59 3.87 18.95
N ASP A 388 -3.57 4.64 19.43
CA ASP A 388 -3.42 5.45 20.64
C ASP A 388 -2.92 4.59 21.81
N GLY A 389 -1.79 4.99 22.40
CA GLY A 389 -1.14 4.26 23.50
C GLY A 389 -0.36 3.01 23.07
N VAL A 390 -0.24 2.73 21.77
CA VAL A 390 0.66 1.72 21.21
C VAL A 390 2.00 2.36 20.90
N PHE A 391 3.09 1.66 21.21
CA PHE A 391 4.44 2.21 21.08
C PHE A 391 5.41 1.28 20.35
N ALA A 392 4.94 0.14 19.84
CA ALA A 392 5.79 -0.87 19.23
C ALA A 392 6.00 -0.57 17.74
N ASP A 393 7.25 -0.30 17.34
CA ASP A 393 7.61 0.09 15.97
C ASP A 393 7.21 -0.95 14.92
N ASN A 394 7.28 -2.24 15.25
CA ASN A 394 6.85 -3.32 14.35
C ASN A 394 5.34 -3.30 14.04
N VAL A 395 4.56 -2.52 14.78
CA VAL A 395 3.13 -2.26 14.57
C VAL A 395 2.92 -0.88 13.93
N LEU A 396 3.58 0.15 14.45
CA LEU A 396 3.38 1.55 14.03
C LEU A 396 4.05 1.89 12.70
N ASP A 397 5.27 1.41 12.43
CA ASP A 397 6.02 1.78 11.23
C ASP A 397 5.30 1.43 9.92
N PRO A 398 4.65 0.25 9.76
CA PRO A 398 3.81 -0.01 8.60
C PRO A 398 2.62 0.95 8.45
N VAL A 399 2.04 1.39 9.56
CA VAL A 399 0.91 2.33 9.57
C VAL A 399 1.39 3.70 9.09
N PHE A 400 2.47 4.22 9.66
CA PHE A 400 3.05 5.50 9.24
C PHE A 400 3.60 5.46 7.81
N ALA A 401 4.10 4.31 7.34
CA ALA A 401 4.47 4.13 5.94
C ALA A 401 3.25 4.27 5.00
N SER A 402 2.11 3.70 5.39
CA SER A 402 0.86 3.78 4.61
C SER A 402 0.25 5.19 4.67
N ILE A 403 0.31 5.85 5.84
CA ILE A 403 -0.07 7.26 5.99
C ILE A 403 0.76 8.16 5.07
N ALA A 404 2.08 8.03 5.08
CA ALA A 404 2.95 8.83 4.22
C ALA A 404 2.70 8.61 2.72
N GLN A 405 2.53 7.34 2.31
CA GLN A 405 2.18 7.01 0.92
C GLN A 405 0.82 7.63 0.55
N GLY A 406 -0.19 7.49 1.42
CA GLY A 406 -1.51 8.04 1.22
C GLY A 406 -1.50 9.56 1.10
N MET A 407 -0.77 10.26 1.98
CA MET A 407 -0.57 11.70 1.95
C MET A 407 0.07 12.15 0.62
N ALA A 408 1.13 11.48 0.18
CA ALA A 408 1.77 11.79 -1.10
C ALA A 408 0.84 11.55 -2.31
N ALA A 409 0.07 10.47 -2.30
CA ALA A 409 -0.94 10.22 -3.34
C ALA A 409 -2.03 11.31 -3.36
N ALA A 410 -2.35 11.90 -2.21
CA ALA A 410 -3.28 13.02 -2.07
C ALA A 410 -2.63 14.40 -2.29
N GLY A 411 -1.36 14.49 -2.70
CA GLY A 411 -0.67 15.76 -2.96
C GLY A 411 -0.09 16.47 -1.72
N LEU A 412 -0.14 15.85 -0.54
CA LEU A 412 0.41 16.38 0.73
C LEU A 412 1.88 16.00 0.91
N PHE A 413 2.75 16.59 0.10
CA PHE A 413 4.14 16.14 -0.01
C PHE A 413 4.99 16.47 1.23
N GLU A 414 4.83 17.67 1.78
CA GLU A 414 5.56 18.15 2.94
C GLU A 414 5.17 17.36 4.21
N GLU A 415 3.89 17.07 4.38
CA GLU A 415 3.38 16.22 5.46
C GLU A 415 3.86 14.78 5.32
N ALA A 416 3.88 14.23 4.09
CA ALA A 416 4.41 12.91 3.83
C ALA A 416 5.91 12.80 4.19
N ASP A 417 6.73 13.79 3.80
CA ASP A 417 8.15 13.86 4.17
C ASP A 417 8.32 13.88 5.69
N LEU A 418 7.50 14.70 6.36
CA LEU A 418 7.50 14.81 7.80
C LEU A 418 7.22 13.44 8.43
N VAL A 419 6.18 12.72 8.00
CA VAL A 419 5.85 11.39 8.55
C VAL A 419 6.98 10.39 8.30
N LEU A 420 7.50 10.29 7.07
CA LEU A 420 8.57 9.36 6.70
C LEU A 420 9.81 9.54 7.56
N ARG A 421 10.21 10.80 7.75
CA ARG A 421 11.38 11.13 8.54
C ARG A 421 11.06 10.99 10.01
N ALA A 422 9.91 11.48 10.48
CA ALA A 422 9.52 11.67 11.87
C ALA A 422 9.11 10.40 12.61
N GLN A 423 8.39 9.52 11.94
CA GLN A 423 7.54 8.54 12.62
C GLN A 423 7.87 7.08 12.27
N ILE A 424 8.78 6.83 11.33
CA ILE A 424 9.20 5.48 10.93
C ILE A 424 10.62 5.20 11.44
N PHE A 425 10.75 4.21 12.32
CA PHE A 425 12.00 3.96 13.04
C PHE A 425 12.79 2.76 12.49
N GLN A 426 12.13 1.68 12.08
CA GLN A 426 12.75 0.50 11.48
C GLN A 426 13.31 0.83 10.10
N PRO A 427 14.62 0.68 9.85
CA PRO A 427 15.19 1.18 8.61
C PRO A 427 14.70 0.39 7.37
N THR A 428 14.33 -0.88 7.50
CA THR A 428 13.75 -1.65 6.39
C THR A 428 12.38 -1.10 5.98
N LYS A 429 11.57 -0.71 6.98
CA LYS A 429 10.26 -0.10 6.76
C LYS A 429 10.40 1.30 6.20
N ARG A 430 11.35 2.07 6.71
CA ARG A 430 11.64 3.42 6.23
C ARG A 430 12.12 3.42 4.79
N ALA A 431 13.02 2.51 4.40
CA ALA A 431 13.48 2.38 3.02
C ALA A 431 12.33 2.06 2.06
N GLU A 432 11.48 1.08 2.40
CA GLU A 432 10.31 0.74 1.58
C GLU A 432 9.28 1.88 1.54
N ALA A 433 9.10 2.61 2.64
CA ALA A 433 8.20 3.76 2.70
C ALA A 433 8.70 4.92 1.82
N PHE A 434 10.00 5.26 1.84
CA PHE A 434 10.59 6.23 0.92
C PHE A 434 10.42 5.80 -0.53
N ARG A 435 10.66 4.52 -0.85
CA ARG A 435 10.50 3.97 -2.20
C ARG A 435 9.07 4.12 -2.72
N ARG A 436 8.08 3.68 -1.94
CA ARG A 436 6.65 3.76 -2.27
C ARG A 436 6.18 5.20 -2.38
N THR A 437 6.55 6.06 -1.45
CA THR A 437 6.18 7.49 -1.48
C THR A 437 6.81 8.20 -2.68
N GLY A 438 8.07 7.88 -3.02
CA GLY A 438 8.73 8.38 -4.23
C GLY A 438 8.00 8.00 -5.52
N ARG A 439 7.34 6.83 -5.56
CA ARG A 439 6.46 6.45 -6.68
C ARG A 439 5.22 7.33 -6.76
N GLU A 440 4.59 7.63 -5.63
CA GLU A 440 3.43 8.54 -5.63
C GLU A 440 3.85 9.97 -6.02
N PHE A 441 5.04 10.44 -5.61
CA PHE A 441 5.62 11.68 -6.12
C PHE A 441 5.83 11.64 -7.63
N PHE A 442 6.38 10.55 -8.18
CA PHE A 442 6.58 10.43 -9.62
C PHE A 442 5.26 10.43 -10.41
N ARG A 443 4.22 9.72 -9.92
CA ARG A 443 2.86 9.75 -10.51
C ARG A 443 2.25 11.14 -10.45
N ASN A 444 2.41 11.78 -9.31
CA ASN A 444 2.15 13.20 -9.11
C ASN A 444 3.26 14.07 -9.70
N GLY A 445 3.95 13.68 -10.79
CA GLY A 445 4.94 14.45 -11.56
C GLY A 445 6.00 15.27 -10.80
N GLU A 446 6.30 14.94 -9.54
CA GLU A 446 7.37 15.50 -8.71
C GLU A 446 8.65 14.67 -8.89
N GLU A 447 9.15 14.62 -10.12
CA GLU A 447 10.25 13.74 -10.51
C GLU A 447 11.53 13.97 -9.69
N THR A 448 11.87 15.23 -9.39
CA THR A 448 13.09 15.53 -8.59
C THR A 448 12.99 14.96 -7.17
N ARG A 449 11.84 15.14 -6.50
CA ARG A 449 11.61 14.59 -5.16
C ARG A 449 11.57 13.06 -5.18
N ALA A 450 10.96 12.48 -6.21
CA ALA A 450 10.94 11.02 -6.39
C ALA A 450 12.36 10.43 -6.44
N LEU A 451 13.26 11.05 -7.22
CA LEU A 451 14.66 10.61 -7.33
C LEU A 451 15.42 10.74 -6.01
N GLU A 452 15.24 11.85 -5.29
CA GLU A 452 15.85 12.04 -3.97
C GLU A 452 15.39 10.97 -2.98
N TYR A 453 14.10 10.61 -3.02
CA TYR A 453 13.53 9.59 -2.14
C TYR A 453 14.01 8.18 -2.48
N TRP A 454 14.16 7.88 -3.77
CA TRP A 454 14.71 6.61 -4.23
C TRP A 454 16.20 6.47 -3.90
N ASP A 455 16.97 7.56 -4.00
CA ASP A 455 18.37 7.60 -3.55
C ASP A 455 18.48 7.37 -2.03
N GLU A 456 17.63 8.04 -1.23
CA GLU A 456 17.55 7.85 0.23
C GLU A 456 17.16 6.41 0.59
N ALA A 457 16.14 5.85 -0.06
CA ALA A 457 15.70 4.47 0.11
C ALA A 457 16.86 3.49 -0.16
N SER A 458 17.62 3.72 -1.24
CA SER A 458 18.81 2.93 -1.58
C SER A 458 19.87 3.00 -0.49
N GLY A 459 20.16 4.20 0.01
CA GLY A 459 21.18 4.42 1.05
C GLY A 459 20.84 3.69 2.35
N ILE A 460 19.59 3.78 2.80
CA ILE A 460 19.12 3.09 4.01
C ILE A 460 19.24 1.57 3.85
N GLN A 461 18.76 1.01 2.73
CA GLN A 461 18.82 -0.44 2.52
C GLN A 461 20.26 -0.95 2.41
N GLN A 462 21.14 -0.19 1.76
CA GLN A 462 22.55 -0.55 1.63
C GLN A 462 23.23 -0.64 3.00
N GLN A 463 23.03 0.37 3.85
CA GLN A 463 23.57 0.37 5.21
C GLN A 463 23.13 -0.86 6.02
N GLN A 464 21.87 -1.28 5.87
CA GLN A 464 21.37 -2.49 6.54
C GLN A 464 22.01 -3.77 6.02
N LEU A 465 22.18 -3.89 4.71
CA LEU A 465 22.83 -5.05 4.10
C LEU A 465 24.31 -5.13 4.51
N GLU A 466 25.00 -4.00 4.61
CA GLU A 466 26.37 -3.92 5.12
C GLU A 466 26.47 -4.41 6.57
N ALA A 467 25.51 -4.05 7.42
CA ALA A 467 25.44 -4.49 8.82
C ALA A 467 25.14 -6.00 8.96
N LEU A 468 24.22 -6.55 8.16
CA LEU A 468 23.87 -7.98 8.17
C LEU A 468 24.92 -8.84 7.47
N GLY A 469 25.68 -8.26 6.55
CA GLY A 469 26.61 -8.94 5.67
C GLY A 469 25.91 -9.59 4.47
N LEU A 470 26.57 -9.50 3.32
CA LEU A 470 26.04 -9.91 2.01
C LEU A 470 25.52 -11.36 1.96
N ALA A 471 26.11 -12.27 2.75
CA ALA A 471 25.68 -13.68 2.82
C ALA A 471 24.21 -13.87 3.25
N ASN A 472 23.66 -12.90 3.98
CA ASN A 472 22.33 -12.94 4.58
C ASN A 472 21.25 -12.25 3.71
N LEU A 473 21.57 -11.88 2.48
CA LEU A 473 20.60 -11.30 1.54
C LEU A 473 19.39 -12.22 1.36
N THR A 474 18.19 -11.67 1.51
CA THR A 474 16.92 -12.40 1.47
C THR A 474 16.13 -12.12 0.18
N GLY A 475 15.10 -12.91 -0.07
CA GLY A 475 14.16 -12.63 -1.17
C GLY A 475 13.43 -11.28 -1.02
N ALA A 476 13.31 -10.73 0.19
CA ALA A 476 12.74 -9.40 0.40
C ALA A 476 13.71 -8.31 -0.08
N ASP A 477 15.01 -8.43 0.23
CA ASP A 477 16.04 -7.49 -0.23
C ASP A 477 16.15 -7.51 -1.76
N ALA A 478 16.12 -8.70 -2.37
CA ALA A 478 16.13 -8.84 -3.82
C ALA A 478 14.90 -8.24 -4.51
N ARG A 479 13.73 -8.28 -3.86
CA ARG A 479 12.55 -7.57 -4.35
C ARG A 479 12.69 -6.06 -4.19
N PHE A 480 13.22 -5.59 -3.06
CA PHE A 480 13.43 -4.16 -2.82
C PHE A 480 14.33 -3.54 -3.89
N TYR A 481 15.55 -4.04 -4.07
CA TYR A 481 16.52 -3.47 -5.01
C TYR A 481 16.01 -3.52 -6.46
N ARG A 482 15.28 -4.58 -6.84
CA ARG A 482 14.66 -4.60 -8.17
C ARG A 482 13.49 -3.67 -8.32
N SER A 483 12.62 -3.56 -7.31
CA SER A 483 11.49 -2.63 -7.40
C SER A 483 12.00 -1.18 -7.50
N LEU A 484 13.09 -0.87 -6.79
CA LEU A 484 13.80 0.40 -6.91
C LEU A 484 14.43 0.59 -8.31
N SER A 485 15.03 -0.46 -8.88
CA SER A 485 15.53 -0.44 -10.26
C SER A 485 14.40 -0.18 -11.27
N ASP A 486 13.25 -0.83 -11.07
CA ASP A 486 12.06 -0.65 -11.90
C ASP A 486 11.54 0.79 -11.81
N ASP A 487 11.51 1.35 -10.60
CA ASP A 487 11.13 2.73 -10.32
C ASP A 487 12.04 3.72 -11.10
N PHE A 488 13.36 3.53 -11.07
CA PHE A 488 14.30 4.34 -11.87
C PHE A 488 14.15 4.15 -13.38
N LEU A 489 13.89 2.94 -13.88
CA LEU A 489 13.64 2.70 -15.31
C LEU A 489 12.33 3.34 -15.77
N ALA A 490 11.29 3.29 -14.94
CA ALA A 490 10.01 3.96 -15.22
C ALA A 490 10.19 5.48 -15.36
N ALA A 491 11.11 6.06 -14.59
CA ALA A 491 11.47 7.47 -14.68
C ALA A 491 12.54 7.80 -15.74
N GLY A 492 13.07 6.81 -16.48
CA GLY A 492 14.06 7.06 -17.53
C GLY A 492 15.50 7.24 -17.05
N TYR A 493 15.88 6.66 -15.91
CA TYR A 493 17.23 6.73 -15.30
C TYR A 493 17.96 5.37 -15.27
N PRO A 494 18.38 4.81 -16.42
CA PRO A 494 18.96 3.47 -16.49
C PRO A 494 20.28 3.31 -15.72
N ASP A 495 21.14 4.33 -15.68
CA ASP A 495 22.40 4.27 -14.93
C ASP A 495 22.16 4.11 -13.42
N ARG A 496 21.12 4.78 -12.88
CA ARG A 496 20.72 4.65 -11.48
C ARG A 496 20.04 3.32 -11.22
N ALA A 497 19.23 2.85 -12.16
CA ALA A 497 18.64 1.53 -12.11
C ALA A 497 19.69 0.43 -12.03
N GLU A 498 20.77 0.51 -12.83
CA GLU A 498 21.89 -0.45 -12.77
C GLU A 498 22.64 -0.37 -11.43
N ALA A 499 22.91 0.85 -10.94
CA ALA A 499 23.57 1.04 -9.64
C ALA A 499 22.75 0.42 -8.48
N SER A 500 21.42 0.53 -8.51
CA SER A 500 20.54 0.02 -7.45
C SER A 500 20.61 -1.50 -7.28
N ILE A 501 20.97 -2.27 -8.32
CA ILE A 501 21.08 -3.73 -8.25
C ILE A 501 22.50 -4.22 -7.94
N ALA A 502 23.48 -3.32 -7.77
CA ALA A 502 24.86 -3.68 -7.47
C ALA A 502 25.01 -4.67 -6.30
N PRO A 503 24.25 -4.56 -5.18
CA PRO A 503 24.36 -5.55 -4.11
C PRO A 503 23.95 -6.97 -4.53
N LEU A 504 23.00 -7.10 -5.45
CA LEU A 504 22.63 -8.38 -6.03
C LEU A 504 23.78 -8.93 -6.88
N LEU A 505 24.43 -8.08 -7.67
CA LEU A 505 25.59 -8.46 -8.48
C LEU A 505 26.78 -8.90 -7.62
N ASP A 506 27.04 -8.21 -6.50
CA ASP A 506 28.08 -8.60 -5.56
C ASP A 506 27.79 -9.95 -4.91
N TYR A 507 26.51 -10.22 -4.58
CA TYR A 507 26.12 -11.50 -4.01
C TYR A 507 26.44 -12.65 -4.95
N VAL A 508 26.05 -12.57 -6.22
CA VAL A 508 26.35 -13.62 -7.20
C VAL A 508 27.86 -13.76 -7.43
N ASN A 509 28.61 -12.66 -7.45
CA ASN A 509 30.07 -12.70 -7.58
C ASN A 509 30.75 -13.42 -6.41
N GLN A 510 30.22 -13.30 -5.19
CA GLN A 510 30.80 -13.90 -3.98
C GLN A 510 30.35 -15.35 -3.73
N PHE A 511 29.07 -15.65 -3.97
CA PHE A 511 28.45 -16.93 -3.61
C PHE A 511 28.11 -17.82 -4.81
N GLY A 512 28.18 -17.30 -6.02
CA GLY A 512 28.12 -18.05 -7.27
C GLY A 512 29.49 -18.59 -7.72
N GLY A 513 29.51 -19.20 -8.89
CA GLY A 513 30.71 -19.66 -9.58
C GLY A 513 30.94 -21.18 -9.57
N ALA A 514 31.75 -21.64 -10.52
CA ALA A 514 32.07 -23.04 -10.69
C ALA A 514 32.78 -23.62 -9.45
N GLY A 515 32.20 -24.68 -8.88
CA GLY A 515 32.75 -25.38 -7.71
C GLY A 515 32.23 -24.93 -6.36
N GLN A 516 31.42 -23.87 -6.30
CA GLN A 516 30.68 -23.50 -5.08
C GLN A 516 29.45 -24.41 -4.91
N PRO A 517 29.15 -24.88 -3.69
CA PRO A 517 27.87 -25.50 -3.41
C PRO A 517 26.79 -24.41 -3.41
N TRP A 518 25.80 -24.53 -4.28
CA TRP A 518 24.67 -23.61 -4.25
C TRP A 518 23.82 -23.83 -2.98
N THR A 519 23.46 -22.75 -2.28
CA THR A 519 22.74 -22.80 -1.00
C THR A 519 21.22 -22.73 -1.20
N GLY A 520 20.44 -23.11 -0.19
CA GLY A 520 18.99 -22.88 -0.23
C GLY A 520 18.63 -21.40 -0.40
N ASN A 521 19.47 -20.49 0.12
CA ASN A 521 19.28 -19.05 -0.08
C ASN A 521 19.47 -18.65 -1.55
N TYR A 522 20.54 -19.13 -2.21
CA TYR A 522 20.78 -18.90 -3.64
C TYR A 522 19.62 -19.38 -4.51
N PHE A 523 19.05 -20.57 -4.21
CA PHE A 523 17.88 -21.09 -4.91
C PHE A 523 16.66 -20.17 -4.77
N ASN A 524 16.32 -19.81 -3.53
CA ASN A 524 15.17 -18.97 -3.24
C ASN A 524 15.28 -17.61 -3.95
N LEU A 525 16.48 -17.03 -3.96
CA LEU A 525 16.78 -15.80 -4.70
C LEU A 525 16.63 -16.02 -6.20
N THR A 526 17.17 -17.09 -6.78
CA THR A 526 17.05 -17.36 -8.22
C THR A 526 15.59 -17.53 -8.66
N THR A 527 14.77 -18.23 -7.88
CA THR A 527 13.34 -18.40 -8.16
C THR A 527 12.60 -17.07 -8.07
N ALA A 528 12.91 -16.24 -7.06
CA ALA A 528 12.37 -14.88 -6.99
C ALA A 528 12.83 -14.02 -8.18
N LEU A 529 14.06 -14.22 -8.67
CA LEU A 529 14.58 -13.56 -9.87
C LEU A 529 13.79 -13.94 -11.12
N LEU A 530 13.55 -15.24 -11.31
CA LEU A 530 12.80 -15.78 -12.43
C LEU A 530 11.37 -15.25 -12.48
N ASN A 531 10.61 -15.41 -11.39
CA ASN A 531 9.19 -15.04 -11.37
C ASN A 531 8.98 -13.58 -11.77
N GLN A 532 9.85 -12.68 -11.29
CA GLN A 532 9.77 -11.27 -11.65
C GLN A 532 10.25 -10.99 -13.08
N ALA A 533 11.24 -11.72 -13.63
CA ALA A 533 11.62 -11.56 -15.03
C ALA A 533 10.48 -11.97 -15.97
N GLU A 534 9.77 -13.06 -15.64
CA GLU A 534 8.59 -13.50 -16.39
C GLU A 534 7.45 -12.46 -16.31
N GLU A 535 7.12 -11.98 -15.12
CA GLU A 535 6.11 -10.93 -14.91
C GLU A 535 6.43 -9.66 -15.71
N ARG A 536 7.68 -9.21 -15.70
CA ARG A 536 8.07 -7.98 -16.43
C ARG A 536 8.02 -8.17 -17.94
N VAL A 537 8.38 -9.34 -18.43
CA VAL A 537 8.28 -9.67 -19.86
C VAL A 537 6.82 -9.73 -20.32
N GLU A 538 5.91 -10.23 -19.47
CA GLU A 538 4.46 -10.20 -19.71
C GLU A 538 3.94 -8.75 -19.77
N LEU A 539 4.28 -7.92 -18.77
CA LEU A 539 3.92 -6.50 -18.76
C LEU A 539 4.52 -5.73 -19.95
N ALA A 540 5.73 -6.07 -20.39
CA ALA A 540 6.33 -5.48 -21.59
C ALA A 540 5.57 -5.88 -22.85
N ALA A 541 5.09 -7.11 -22.95
CA ALA A 541 4.27 -7.58 -24.06
C ALA A 541 2.93 -6.84 -24.10
N GLU A 542 2.26 -6.69 -22.95
CA GLU A 542 1.02 -5.92 -22.81
C GLU A 542 1.21 -4.44 -23.19
N ALA A 543 2.37 -3.86 -22.87
CA ALA A 543 2.77 -2.51 -23.26
C ALA A 543 3.31 -2.40 -24.72
N GLY A 544 3.20 -3.46 -25.53
CA GLY A 544 3.60 -3.46 -26.94
C GLY A 544 5.11 -3.50 -27.19
N MET A 545 5.89 -4.06 -26.26
CA MET A 545 7.35 -4.22 -26.35
C MET A 545 8.12 -2.91 -26.54
N THR A 546 7.64 -1.83 -25.94
CA THR A 546 8.30 -0.51 -25.98
C THR A 546 8.29 0.17 -24.61
N GLY A 547 9.02 1.28 -24.50
CA GLY A 547 9.03 2.11 -23.29
C GLY A 547 9.68 1.44 -22.08
N SER A 548 9.34 1.94 -20.89
CA SER A 548 9.96 1.53 -19.63
C SER A 548 9.69 0.07 -19.26
N SER A 549 8.49 -0.45 -19.51
CA SER A 549 8.16 -1.87 -19.26
C SER A 549 9.09 -2.81 -20.04
N TYR A 550 9.43 -2.48 -21.29
CA TYR A 550 10.40 -3.25 -22.08
C TYR A 550 11.81 -3.18 -21.49
N GLU A 551 12.27 -1.99 -21.10
CA GLU A 551 13.59 -1.82 -20.48
C GLU A 551 13.72 -2.58 -19.16
N GLN A 552 12.67 -2.57 -18.33
CA GLN A 552 12.58 -3.36 -17.09
C GLN A 552 12.65 -4.86 -17.36
N ALA A 553 11.94 -5.35 -18.37
CA ALA A 553 11.96 -6.75 -18.76
C ALA A 553 13.35 -7.21 -19.24
N VAL A 554 14.04 -6.38 -20.03
CA VAL A 554 15.42 -6.62 -20.48
C VAL A 554 16.37 -6.67 -19.28
N ALA A 555 16.32 -5.68 -18.38
CA ALA A 555 17.17 -5.61 -17.19
C ALA A 555 16.96 -6.82 -16.27
N ALA A 556 15.71 -7.19 -16.00
CA ALA A 556 15.36 -8.35 -15.18
C ALA A 556 15.89 -9.66 -15.79
N THR A 557 15.79 -9.81 -17.11
CA THR A 557 16.29 -11.01 -17.83
C THR A 557 17.82 -11.07 -17.83
N HIS A 558 18.51 -9.93 -17.94
CA HIS A 558 19.97 -9.83 -17.77
C HIS A 558 20.44 -10.28 -16.40
N LEU A 559 19.79 -9.78 -15.34
CA LEU A 559 20.10 -10.16 -13.97
C LEU A 559 19.85 -11.66 -13.73
N LEU A 560 18.72 -12.18 -14.20
CA LEU A 560 18.40 -13.61 -14.10
C LEU A 560 19.48 -14.47 -14.78
N ARG A 561 19.86 -14.15 -16.02
CA ARG A 561 20.91 -14.88 -16.74
C ARG A 561 22.21 -14.89 -15.93
N ARG A 562 22.65 -13.72 -15.45
CA ARG A 562 23.88 -13.61 -14.65
C ARG A 562 23.85 -14.56 -13.45
N TRP A 563 22.71 -14.63 -12.77
CA TRP A 563 22.50 -15.51 -11.61
C TRP A 563 22.50 -17.00 -11.96
N VAL A 564 21.90 -17.35 -13.09
CA VAL A 564 21.79 -18.75 -13.53
C VAL A 564 23.12 -19.26 -14.08
N ASP A 565 23.83 -18.45 -14.84
CA ASP A 565 25.12 -18.81 -15.44
C ASP A 565 26.19 -19.05 -14.35
N ASP A 566 26.19 -18.21 -13.30
CA ASP A 566 27.08 -18.37 -12.14
C ASP A 566 26.50 -19.33 -11.08
N MET A 567 25.46 -20.10 -11.37
CA MET A 567 24.94 -21.09 -10.42
C MET A 567 25.99 -22.19 -10.15
N GLY A 568 26.29 -22.40 -8.86
CA GLY A 568 27.15 -23.48 -8.39
C GLY A 568 26.57 -24.88 -8.63
N SER A 569 27.34 -25.94 -8.35
CA SER A 569 26.89 -27.32 -8.50
C SER A 569 26.36 -27.88 -7.16
N PRO A 570 25.22 -28.59 -7.12
CA PRO A 570 24.80 -29.30 -5.91
C PRO A 570 25.85 -30.32 -5.45
N GLN A 571 25.94 -30.56 -4.13
CA GLN A 571 26.60 -31.76 -3.61
C GLN A 571 26.04 -33.02 -4.31
N PRO A 572 26.87 -34.05 -4.55
CA PRO A 572 26.63 -35.01 -5.62
C PRO A 572 25.41 -35.90 -5.37
N GLY A 573 24.34 -35.66 -6.13
CA GLY A 573 23.22 -36.57 -6.36
C GLY A 573 23.32 -37.20 -7.76
N PRO A 574 23.01 -38.50 -7.94
CA PRO A 574 23.38 -39.26 -9.13
C PRO A 574 22.59 -38.94 -10.42
N THR A 575 21.49 -38.17 -10.38
CA THR A 575 20.57 -38.00 -11.52
C THR A 575 20.06 -36.57 -11.75
N SER A 576 20.44 -35.57 -10.95
CA SER A 576 19.86 -34.21 -10.97
C SER A 576 20.90 -33.08 -11.04
N CYS A 577 22.13 -33.40 -11.42
CA CYS A 577 23.20 -32.41 -11.39
C CYS A 577 23.02 -31.35 -12.48
N ARG A 578 22.87 -30.07 -12.06
CA ARG A 578 22.56 -28.91 -12.91
C ARG A 578 21.18 -28.92 -13.57
N LEU A 579 20.24 -29.72 -13.04
CA LEU A 579 18.84 -29.72 -13.47
C LEU A 579 18.25 -28.30 -13.46
N ILE A 580 18.37 -27.62 -12.32
CA ILE A 580 17.77 -26.31 -12.07
C ILE A 580 18.44 -25.24 -12.95
N GLN A 581 19.76 -25.32 -13.10
CA GLN A 581 20.49 -24.46 -14.04
C GLN A 581 19.98 -24.63 -15.48
N SER A 582 19.76 -25.88 -15.92
CA SER A 582 19.25 -26.18 -17.27
C SER A 582 17.83 -25.62 -17.47
N GLN A 583 16.95 -25.79 -16.49
CA GLN A 583 15.60 -25.26 -16.52
C GLN A 583 15.60 -23.73 -16.67
N TYR A 584 16.36 -23.04 -15.83
CA TYR A 584 16.38 -21.58 -15.83
C TYR A 584 17.16 -21.00 -17.02
N THR A 585 18.11 -21.75 -17.58
CA THR A 585 18.78 -21.41 -18.84
C THR A 585 17.81 -21.43 -20.00
N ALA A 586 17.00 -22.48 -20.12
CA ALA A 586 15.94 -22.54 -21.12
C ALA A 586 14.96 -21.37 -20.99
N ARG A 587 14.57 -21.02 -19.75
CA ARG A 587 13.64 -19.91 -19.50
C ARG A 587 14.23 -18.55 -19.86
N TYR A 588 15.43 -18.19 -19.39
CA TYR A 588 15.98 -16.88 -19.75
C TYR A 588 16.28 -16.77 -21.26
N ALA A 589 16.64 -17.88 -21.93
CA ALA A 589 16.85 -17.88 -23.38
C ALA A 589 15.55 -17.60 -24.14
N ALA A 590 14.44 -18.19 -23.68
CA ALA A 590 13.11 -17.91 -24.21
C ALA A 590 12.66 -16.47 -23.94
N LEU A 591 12.95 -15.91 -22.75
CA LEU A 591 12.69 -14.50 -22.45
C LEU A 591 13.46 -13.55 -23.37
N TYR A 592 14.77 -13.77 -23.58
CA TYR A 592 15.55 -12.96 -24.54
C TYR A 592 15.00 -13.04 -25.96
N SER A 593 14.58 -14.23 -26.38
CA SER A 593 13.94 -14.42 -27.68
C SER A 593 12.66 -13.60 -27.79
N HIS A 594 11.80 -13.63 -26.77
CA HIS A 594 10.55 -12.86 -26.76
C HIS A 594 10.79 -11.34 -26.78
N LEU A 595 11.86 -10.89 -26.11
CA LEU A 595 12.32 -9.50 -26.11
C LEU A 595 13.05 -9.07 -27.41
N GLY A 596 13.23 -9.98 -28.39
CA GLY A 596 13.92 -9.69 -29.64
C GLY A 596 15.45 -9.58 -29.53
N LEU A 597 16.04 -10.02 -28.41
CA LEU A 597 17.48 -9.94 -28.12
C LEU A 597 18.24 -11.15 -28.69
N ARG A 598 18.46 -11.14 -30.00
CA ARG A 598 19.00 -12.27 -30.78
C ARG A 598 20.32 -12.84 -30.26
N ASP A 599 21.33 -12.00 -30.03
CA ASP A 599 22.67 -12.49 -29.65
C ASP A 599 22.66 -13.13 -28.24
N GLN A 600 21.86 -12.57 -27.33
CA GLN A 600 21.69 -13.07 -25.97
C GLN A 600 20.90 -14.38 -25.95
N ALA A 601 19.85 -14.49 -26.75
CA ALA A 601 19.10 -15.73 -26.93
C ALA A 601 19.98 -16.84 -27.51
N LEU A 602 20.83 -16.53 -28.50
CA LEU A 602 21.79 -17.49 -29.07
C LEU A 602 22.79 -17.98 -28.01
N ALA A 603 23.32 -17.07 -27.19
CA ALA A 603 24.22 -17.45 -26.11
C ALA A 603 23.53 -18.35 -25.07
N GLY A 604 22.25 -18.11 -24.77
CA GLY A 604 21.46 -18.98 -23.90
C GLY A 604 21.19 -20.37 -24.51
N ILE A 605 20.95 -20.42 -25.81
CA ILE A 605 20.84 -21.68 -26.58
C ILE A 605 22.14 -22.49 -26.48
N ASP A 606 23.28 -21.86 -26.75
CA ASP A 606 24.58 -22.53 -26.68
C ASP A 606 24.84 -23.04 -25.24
N ALA A 607 24.54 -22.23 -24.22
CA ALA A 607 24.66 -22.63 -22.82
C ALA A 607 23.75 -23.81 -22.45
N PHE A 608 22.53 -23.87 -22.99
CA PHE A 608 21.61 -24.97 -22.74
C PHE A 608 22.10 -26.28 -23.38
N GLU A 609 22.59 -26.23 -24.62
CA GLU A 609 23.18 -27.41 -25.29
C GLU A 609 24.39 -27.93 -24.51
N ASP A 610 25.28 -27.02 -24.08
CA ASP A 610 26.44 -27.35 -23.25
C ASP A 610 26.02 -28.04 -21.94
N LEU A 611 24.97 -27.54 -21.28
CA LEU A 611 24.41 -28.15 -20.08
C LEU A 611 23.81 -29.53 -20.34
N MET A 612 23.22 -29.77 -21.51
CA MET A 612 22.58 -31.04 -21.85
C MET A 612 23.58 -32.20 -21.96
N VAL A 613 24.77 -31.91 -22.47
CA VAL A 613 25.87 -32.87 -22.62
C VAL A 613 26.87 -32.82 -21.46
N ALA A 614 26.72 -31.86 -20.53
CA ALA A 614 27.59 -31.73 -19.36
C ALA A 614 27.57 -33.00 -18.49
N THR A 615 28.74 -33.29 -17.90
CA THR A 615 28.90 -34.40 -16.96
C THR A 615 29.19 -33.89 -15.55
N CYS A 616 28.62 -34.57 -14.56
CA CYS A 616 28.90 -34.36 -13.15
C CYS A 616 29.55 -35.60 -12.56
N GLY A 617 30.88 -35.62 -12.56
CA GLY A 617 31.65 -36.83 -12.28
C GLY A 617 31.49 -37.83 -13.44
N ASN A 618 30.87 -38.98 -13.18
CA ASN A 618 30.69 -40.05 -14.18
C ASN A 618 29.26 -40.13 -14.76
N GLN A 619 28.40 -39.13 -14.50
CA GLN A 619 26.99 -39.13 -14.91
C GLN A 619 26.71 -37.96 -15.87
N THR A 620 25.89 -38.18 -16.89
CA THR A 620 25.40 -37.14 -17.81
C THR A 620 24.22 -36.38 -17.20
N ASN A 621 24.06 -35.09 -17.53
CA ASN A 621 22.91 -34.28 -17.11
C ASN A 621 21.63 -34.63 -17.89
N ALA A 622 21.14 -35.86 -17.73
CA ALA A 622 20.09 -36.43 -18.58
C ALA A 622 18.75 -35.67 -18.52
N PHE A 623 18.39 -35.13 -17.34
CA PHE A 623 17.08 -34.51 -17.10
C PHE A 623 16.90 -33.12 -17.74
N SER A 624 17.96 -32.47 -18.21
CA SER A 624 17.86 -31.25 -19.03
C SER A 624 16.95 -31.45 -20.26
N ARG A 625 16.84 -32.69 -20.76
CA ARG A 625 15.95 -33.10 -21.86
C ARG A 625 14.46 -32.86 -21.59
N PHE A 626 14.03 -32.70 -20.33
CA PHE A 626 12.65 -32.32 -20.01
C PHE A 626 12.31 -30.87 -20.36
N TYR A 627 13.31 -30.02 -20.64
CA TYR A 627 13.12 -28.58 -20.83
C TYR A 627 13.31 -28.13 -22.28
N VAL A 628 13.36 -29.08 -23.23
CA VAL A 628 13.52 -28.76 -24.65
C VAL A 628 12.31 -28.04 -25.24
N ASP A 629 11.13 -28.26 -24.69
CA ASP A 629 9.90 -27.55 -25.04
C ASP A 629 9.92 -26.07 -24.59
N ILE A 630 10.58 -25.76 -23.46
CA ILE A 630 10.77 -24.38 -22.98
C ILE A 630 11.65 -23.59 -23.96
N ILE A 631 12.76 -24.19 -24.44
CA ILE A 631 13.75 -23.47 -25.26
C ILE A 631 13.42 -23.48 -26.76
N ALA A 632 12.56 -24.37 -27.24
CA ALA A 632 12.20 -24.49 -28.66
C ALA A 632 11.84 -23.14 -29.34
N PRO A 633 11.04 -22.24 -28.73
CA PRO A 633 10.72 -20.94 -29.34
C PRO A 633 11.95 -20.06 -29.58
N ALA A 634 12.98 -20.16 -28.72
CA ALA A 634 14.22 -19.42 -28.91
C ALA A 634 14.93 -19.87 -30.18
N TYR A 635 15.04 -21.19 -30.44
CA TYR A 635 15.63 -21.66 -31.70
C TYR A 635 14.83 -21.19 -32.91
N GLY A 636 13.50 -21.25 -32.80
CA GLY A 636 12.59 -20.82 -33.84
C GLY A 636 12.76 -19.35 -34.21
N ALA A 637 12.67 -18.45 -33.24
CA ALA A 637 12.79 -17.01 -33.47
C ALA A 637 14.17 -16.60 -34.03
N LEU A 638 15.19 -17.42 -33.77
CA LEU A 638 16.52 -17.22 -34.29
C LEU A 638 16.73 -17.82 -35.69
N GLY A 639 15.76 -18.54 -36.26
CA GLY A 639 15.93 -19.26 -37.53
C GLY A 639 16.92 -20.42 -37.43
N LEU A 640 17.00 -21.05 -36.25
CA LEU A 640 17.85 -22.21 -35.94
C LEU A 640 17.04 -23.50 -35.90
N THR A 641 15.95 -23.55 -36.64
CA THR A 641 14.97 -24.65 -36.70
C THR A 641 15.64 -26.00 -37.03
N ALA A 642 16.54 -26.04 -38.02
CA ALA A 642 17.30 -27.25 -38.36
C ALA A 642 18.29 -27.69 -37.28
N ARG A 643 18.91 -26.75 -36.54
CA ARG A 643 19.81 -27.06 -35.40
C ARG A 643 19.01 -27.72 -34.29
N PHE A 644 17.81 -27.21 -34.01
CA PHE A 644 16.94 -27.75 -32.98
C PHE A 644 16.39 -29.14 -33.33
N GLU A 645 15.98 -29.35 -34.58
CA GLU A 645 15.51 -30.65 -35.05
C GLU A 645 16.60 -31.72 -34.91
N GLN A 646 17.84 -31.38 -35.24
CA GLN A 646 18.98 -32.25 -35.00
C GLN A 646 19.18 -32.54 -33.50
N LEU A 647 19.09 -31.52 -32.63
CA LEU A 647 19.19 -31.70 -31.18
C LEU A 647 18.12 -32.67 -30.65
N LEU A 648 16.86 -32.55 -31.11
CA LEU A 648 15.79 -33.47 -30.72
C LEU A 648 16.10 -34.92 -31.14
N GLN A 649 16.50 -35.11 -32.39
CA GLN A 649 16.81 -36.45 -32.95
C GLN A 649 18.02 -37.11 -32.29
N ASP A 650 19.08 -36.35 -32.06
CA ASP A 650 20.34 -36.89 -31.55
C ASP A 650 20.29 -37.07 -30.02
N GLU A 651 19.66 -36.15 -29.29
CA GLU A 651 19.76 -36.09 -27.83
C GLU A 651 18.47 -36.43 -27.08
N VAL A 652 17.27 -36.24 -27.64
CA VAL A 652 16.01 -36.38 -26.87
C VAL A 652 15.21 -37.62 -27.27
N GLU A 653 14.86 -37.75 -28.56
CA GLU A 653 14.04 -38.81 -29.13
C GLU A 653 14.56 -40.25 -28.89
N PRO A 654 15.89 -40.51 -28.79
CA PRO A 654 16.39 -41.84 -28.47
C PRO A 654 15.94 -42.37 -27.10
N TYR A 655 15.36 -41.51 -26.26
CA TYR A 655 14.97 -41.80 -24.89
C TYR A 655 13.45 -41.69 -24.72
N PRO A 656 12.72 -42.82 -24.66
CA PRO A 656 11.24 -42.83 -24.63
C PRO A 656 10.59 -42.01 -23.51
N MET A 657 11.29 -41.81 -22.38
CA MET A 657 10.77 -41.04 -21.24
C MET A 657 10.56 -39.55 -21.55
N TYR A 658 11.22 -39.01 -22.59
CA TYR A 658 11.12 -37.60 -22.99
C TYR A 658 10.25 -37.41 -24.24
N SER A 659 9.58 -38.46 -24.74
CA SER A 659 8.78 -38.42 -25.97
C SER A 659 7.68 -37.35 -25.96
N ALA A 660 7.06 -37.09 -24.81
CA ALA A 660 6.08 -36.01 -24.67
C ALA A 660 6.72 -34.62 -24.85
N ALA A 661 7.87 -34.37 -24.20
CA ALA A 661 8.60 -33.11 -24.35
C ALA A 661 9.13 -32.92 -25.78
N ALA A 662 9.62 -33.99 -26.41
CA ALA A 662 10.07 -33.98 -27.80
C ALA A 662 8.93 -33.63 -28.77
N ARG A 663 7.74 -34.23 -28.58
CA ARG A 663 6.56 -33.94 -29.41
C ARG A 663 6.11 -32.48 -29.26
N THR A 664 5.98 -31.98 -28.03
CA THR A 664 5.62 -30.59 -27.79
C THR A 664 6.63 -29.63 -28.41
N ALA A 665 7.93 -29.89 -28.20
CA ALA A 665 9.00 -29.10 -28.80
C ALA A 665 8.98 -29.13 -30.34
N ALA A 666 8.67 -30.27 -30.95
CA ALA A 666 8.52 -30.41 -32.40
C ALA A 666 7.32 -29.60 -32.93
N ASN A 667 6.20 -29.55 -32.20
CA ASN A 667 5.06 -28.73 -32.56
C ASN A 667 5.37 -27.22 -32.41
N GLU A 668 6.09 -26.82 -31.37
CA GLU A 668 6.55 -25.44 -31.18
C GLU A 668 7.41 -24.97 -32.37
N ILE A 669 8.38 -25.78 -32.79
CA ILE A 669 9.31 -25.39 -33.87
C ILE A 669 8.62 -25.40 -35.25
N ALA A 670 7.55 -26.17 -35.43
CA ALA A 670 6.80 -26.24 -36.68
C ALA A 670 6.22 -24.87 -37.08
N VAL A 671 5.82 -24.03 -36.12
CA VAL A 671 5.32 -22.67 -36.39
C VAL A 671 6.37 -21.82 -37.09
N PHE A 672 7.65 -21.96 -36.71
CA PHE A 672 8.73 -21.18 -37.30
C PHE A 672 9.11 -21.67 -38.69
N PHE A 673 9.10 -22.99 -38.92
CA PHE A 673 9.19 -23.53 -40.28
C PHE A 673 8.06 -22.99 -41.17
N ALA A 674 6.85 -22.89 -40.63
CA ALA A 674 5.71 -22.35 -41.37
C ALA A 674 5.87 -20.86 -41.71
N VAL A 675 6.44 -20.04 -40.82
CA VAL A 675 6.80 -18.63 -41.12
C VAL A 675 7.83 -18.58 -42.26
N GLU A 676 8.90 -19.38 -42.20
CA GLU A 676 9.92 -19.45 -43.26
C GLU A 676 9.33 -19.89 -44.62
N ALA A 677 8.41 -20.86 -44.60
CA ALA A 677 7.68 -21.29 -45.79
C ALA A 677 6.76 -20.16 -46.32
N ALA A 678 6.10 -19.41 -45.43
CA ALA A 678 5.26 -18.27 -45.81
C ALA A 678 6.06 -17.19 -46.53
N LEU A 679 7.26 -16.86 -46.06
CA LEU A 679 8.14 -15.88 -46.69
C LEU A 679 8.51 -16.25 -48.14
N GLN A 680 8.50 -17.54 -48.47
CA GLN A 680 8.82 -18.04 -49.82
C GLN A 680 7.59 -18.26 -50.71
N GLY A 681 6.46 -18.66 -50.13
CA GLY A 681 5.29 -19.16 -50.87
C GLY A 681 3.93 -18.66 -50.40
N GLY A 682 3.87 -17.69 -49.49
CA GLY A 682 2.65 -17.14 -48.91
C GLY A 682 1.95 -18.12 -47.96
N ALA A 683 0.71 -17.82 -47.56
CA ALA A 683 -0.01 -18.60 -46.54
C ALA A 683 -0.14 -20.08 -46.90
N GLN A 684 -0.31 -20.43 -48.17
CA GLN A 684 -0.46 -21.83 -48.57
C GLN A 684 0.79 -22.65 -48.23
N ALA A 685 1.98 -22.12 -48.47
CA ALA A 685 3.23 -22.80 -48.11
C ALA A 685 3.37 -22.97 -46.58
N ALA A 686 2.95 -21.97 -45.81
CA ALA A 686 2.93 -22.05 -44.35
C ALA A 686 1.96 -23.14 -43.85
N LEU A 687 0.76 -23.21 -44.44
CA LEU A 687 -0.25 -24.20 -44.09
C LEU A 687 0.18 -25.62 -44.48
N ASP A 688 0.82 -25.80 -45.64
CA ASP A 688 1.37 -27.08 -46.07
C ASP A 688 2.43 -27.56 -45.06
N GLU A 689 3.33 -26.68 -44.62
CA GLU A 689 4.34 -26.99 -43.61
C GLU A 689 3.72 -27.41 -42.26
N MET A 690 2.71 -26.67 -41.79
CA MET A 690 1.98 -27.02 -40.57
C MET A 690 1.25 -28.37 -40.68
N ASN A 691 0.68 -28.66 -41.86
CA ASN A 691 -0.02 -29.93 -42.13
C ASN A 691 0.92 -31.13 -42.12
N ASP A 692 2.13 -30.96 -42.65
CA ASP A 692 3.13 -32.02 -42.75
C ASP A 692 3.77 -32.34 -41.39
N ARG A 693 3.94 -31.32 -40.53
CA ARG A 693 4.61 -31.47 -39.23
C ARG A 693 3.69 -31.79 -38.07
N ILE A 694 2.48 -31.21 -38.04
CA ILE A 694 1.55 -31.39 -36.93
C ILE A 694 0.38 -32.26 -37.37
N THR A 695 0.45 -33.54 -36.97
CA THR A 695 -0.57 -34.53 -37.32
C THR A 695 -1.93 -34.18 -36.73
N SER A 696 -1.97 -33.86 -35.42
CA SER A 696 -3.18 -33.49 -34.68
C SER A 696 -3.86 -32.26 -35.30
N PRO A 697 -5.10 -32.37 -35.81
CA PRO A 697 -5.93 -31.22 -36.13
C PRO A 697 -6.06 -30.21 -34.97
N ARG A 698 -6.15 -30.66 -33.71
CA ARG A 698 -6.29 -29.78 -32.54
C ARG A 698 -5.05 -28.97 -32.23
N ASP A 699 -3.89 -29.62 -32.20
CA ASP A 699 -2.63 -28.92 -31.98
C ASP A 699 -2.40 -27.93 -33.12
N ARG A 700 -2.60 -28.37 -34.37
CA ARG A 700 -2.44 -27.51 -35.54
C ARG A 700 -3.31 -26.26 -35.42
N ALA A 701 -4.61 -26.38 -35.14
CA ALA A 701 -5.45 -25.20 -34.93
C ALA A 701 -4.92 -24.30 -33.79
N SER A 702 -4.56 -24.88 -32.64
CA SER A 702 -4.01 -24.11 -31.50
C SER A 702 -2.79 -23.27 -31.91
N TYR A 703 -1.85 -23.87 -32.64
CA TYR A 703 -0.64 -23.21 -33.13
C TYR A 703 -0.90 -22.20 -34.27
N LEU A 704 -1.99 -22.36 -35.03
CA LEU A 704 -2.38 -21.40 -36.06
C LEU A 704 -2.96 -20.10 -35.49
N ILE A 705 -3.80 -20.18 -34.43
CA ILE A 705 -4.70 -19.07 -34.02
C ILE A 705 -4.78 -18.78 -32.51
N TYR A 706 -4.28 -19.65 -31.63
CA TYR A 706 -4.37 -19.42 -30.17
C TYR A 706 -3.01 -19.14 -29.57
N ARG A 707 -2.29 -20.17 -29.10
CA ARG A 707 -0.98 -20.01 -28.46
C ARG A 707 -0.17 -21.30 -28.51
N SER A 708 1.14 -21.18 -28.25
CA SER A 708 2.05 -22.30 -28.01
C SER A 708 1.59 -23.20 -26.85
N GLN A 709 1.60 -24.52 -27.00
CA GLN A 709 1.16 -25.44 -25.95
C GLN A 709 2.27 -25.88 -24.96
N GLY A 710 3.54 -25.57 -25.24
CA GLY A 710 4.67 -25.88 -24.35
C GLY A 710 4.80 -24.94 -23.15
N LEU A 711 5.78 -25.20 -22.29
CA LEU A 711 6.20 -24.33 -21.17
C LEU A 711 6.92 -23.04 -21.63
N SER A 712 6.68 -22.63 -22.88
CA SER A 712 7.23 -21.48 -23.60
C SER A 712 6.70 -20.16 -23.04
N THR A 713 7.53 -19.11 -23.08
CA THR A 713 7.17 -17.74 -22.69
C THR A 713 6.74 -16.85 -23.86
N ASP A 714 6.94 -17.26 -25.13
CA ASP A 714 6.68 -16.41 -26.30
C ASP A 714 5.21 -16.41 -26.73
N GLY A 715 4.45 -17.47 -26.44
CA GLY A 715 2.98 -17.54 -26.55
C GLY A 715 2.35 -17.38 -27.95
N ARG A 716 2.97 -16.66 -28.90
CA ARG A 716 2.37 -16.23 -30.16
C ARG A 716 2.12 -17.36 -31.14
N ASN A 717 0.93 -17.35 -31.75
CA ASN A 717 0.51 -18.26 -32.82
C ASN A 717 1.02 -17.81 -34.20
N LEU A 718 0.85 -18.67 -35.22
CA LEU A 718 1.32 -18.40 -36.58
C LEU A 718 0.68 -17.16 -37.21
N ALA A 719 -0.63 -16.93 -37.03
CA ALA A 719 -1.32 -15.78 -37.62
C ALA A 719 -0.73 -14.46 -37.13
N VAL A 720 -0.56 -14.31 -35.81
CA VAL A 720 0.05 -13.12 -35.19
C VAL A 720 1.50 -12.94 -35.67
N ARG A 721 2.30 -14.02 -35.69
CA ARG A 721 3.69 -13.94 -36.18
C ARG A 721 3.79 -13.47 -37.64
N LEU A 722 2.91 -13.94 -38.51
CA LEU A 722 2.88 -13.47 -39.89
C LEU A 722 2.49 -11.99 -39.99
N ALA A 723 1.61 -11.51 -39.11
CA ALA A 723 1.26 -10.09 -39.06
C ALA A 723 2.46 -9.24 -38.60
N ASP A 724 3.19 -9.70 -37.57
CA ASP A 724 4.43 -9.09 -37.08
C ASP A 724 5.50 -8.99 -38.18
N GLU A 725 5.60 -10.00 -39.06
CA GLU A 725 6.48 -10.00 -40.24
C GLU A 725 5.96 -9.11 -41.41
N GLY A 726 4.90 -8.34 -41.18
CA GLY A 726 4.29 -7.48 -42.20
C GLY A 726 3.50 -8.24 -43.27
N MET A 727 3.27 -9.55 -43.08
CA MET A 727 2.53 -10.42 -44.00
C MET A 727 1.03 -10.49 -43.64
N LEU A 728 0.39 -9.34 -43.42
CA LEU A 728 -0.99 -9.25 -42.94
C LEU A 728 -2.00 -10.06 -43.77
N GLN A 729 -1.82 -10.12 -45.10
CA GLN A 729 -2.68 -10.94 -45.96
C GLN A 729 -2.51 -12.44 -45.67
N ALA A 730 -1.27 -12.90 -45.49
CA ALA A 730 -1.00 -14.29 -45.16
C ALA A 730 -1.48 -14.63 -43.74
N ALA A 731 -1.31 -13.70 -42.79
CA ALA A 731 -1.85 -13.82 -41.44
C ALA A 731 -3.36 -14.03 -41.44
N ARG A 732 -4.11 -13.24 -42.22
CA ARG A 732 -5.56 -13.38 -42.37
C ARG A 732 -5.95 -14.71 -43.01
N GLU A 733 -5.23 -15.16 -44.04
CA GLU A 733 -5.44 -16.47 -44.66
C GLU A 733 -5.17 -17.63 -43.70
N VAL A 734 -4.14 -17.50 -42.85
CA VAL A 734 -3.85 -18.47 -41.77
C VAL A 734 -4.95 -18.45 -40.70
N ALA A 735 -5.42 -17.27 -40.29
CA ALA A 735 -6.55 -17.15 -39.37
C ALA A 735 -7.83 -17.76 -39.97
N ASP A 736 -8.03 -17.63 -41.29
CA ASP A 736 -9.14 -18.25 -42.01
C ASP A 736 -9.03 -19.78 -42.04
N ALA A 737 -7.82 -20.32 -42.25
CA ALA A 737 -7.57 -21.75 -42.17
C ALA A 737 -7.75 -22.28 -40.73
N GLY A 738 -7.28 -21.54 -39.72
CA GLY A 738 -7.49 -21.87 -38.31
C GLY A 738 -8.97 -21.88 -37.93
N TRP A 739 -9.74 -20.90 -38.40
CA TRP A 739 -11.20 -20.88 -38.28
C TRP A 739 -11.83 -22.12 -38.94
N GLN A 740 -11.50 -22.42 -40.19
CA GLN A 740 -12.04 -23.58 -40.92
C GLN A 740 -11.69 -24.90 -40.22
N LEU A 741 -10.48 -25.02 -39.68
CA LEU A 741 -10.04 -26.20 -38.96
C LEU A 741 -10.76 -26.34 -37.61
N SER A 742 -10.78 -25.27 -36.80
CA SER A 742 -11.41 -25.26 -35.47
C SER A 742 -12.92 -25.50 -35.48
N THR A 743 -13.57 -25.27 -36.62
CA THR A 743 -15.01 -25.54 -36.83
C THR A 743 -15.28 -26.86 -37.56
N SER A 744 -14.23 -27.63 -37.88
CA SER A 744 -14.34 -28.89 -38.63
C SER A 744 -14.61 -30.10 -37.72
N ALA A 745 -15.24 -31.13 -38.29
CA ALA A 745 -15.41 -32.43 -37.62
C ALA A 745 -14.07 -33.06 -37.22
N ALA A 746 -13.02 -32.88 -38.04
CA ALA A 746 -11.69 -33.44 -37.76
C ALA A 746 -11.06 -32.85 -36.48
N PHE A 747 -11.26 -31.55 -36.22
CA PHE A 747 -10.80 -30.93 -34.96
C PHE A 747 -11.63 -31.40 -33.76
N ILE A 748 -12.95 -31.51 -33.92
CA ILE A 748 -13.85 -31.94 -32.84
C ILE A 748 -13.60 -33.41 -32.47
N GLU A 749 -13.39 -34.28 -33.45
CA GLU A 749 -13.24 -35.74 -33.27
C GLU A 749 -11.81 -36.18 -32.92
N ASP A 750 -10.84 -35.27 -33.01
CA ASP A 750 -9.43 -35.54 -32.73
C ASP A 750 -9.22 -36.04 -31.29
N SER A 751 -8.61 -37.22 -31.15
CA SER A 751 -8.59 -37.98 -29.89
C SER A 751 -7.19 -38.39 -29.46
N ASP A 752 -6.18 -37.56 -29.71
CA ASP A 752 -4.77 -37.96 -29.62
C ASP A 752 -4.33 -38.38 -28.19
N ASP A 753 -4.27 -39.69 -28.00
CA ASP A 753 -3.06 -40.46 -27.67
C ASP A 753 -2.43 -40.35 -26.26
N PHE A 754 -3.25 -40.26 -25.22
CA PHE A 754 -2.85 -40.70 -23.86
C PHE A 754 -3.71 -41.88 -23.38
N ASP A 755 -3.39 -43.10 -23.85
CA ASP A 755 -3.85 -44.41 -23.32
C ASP A 755 -5.26 -44.40 -22.73
N GLU A 756 -6.20 -44.03 -23.58
CA GLU A 756 -7.49 -43.48 -23.20
C GLU A 756 -8.61 -44.45 -23.66
N GLU A 757 -8.36 -45.76 -23.58
CA GLU A 757 -9.41 -46.78 -23.71
C GLU A 757 -10.45 -46.68 -22.56
N SER A 758 -10.20 -45.82 -21.55
CA SER A 758 -11.08 -45.54 -20.42
C SER A 758 -12.10 -44.41 -20.61
N TRP A 759 -11.93 -43.48 -21.58
CA TRP A 759 -12.84 -42.32 -21.71
C TRP A 759 -13.75 -42.39 -22.95
N ARG A 760 -13.42 -43.17 -23.97
CA ARG A 760 -14.36 -43.35 -25.11
C ARG A 760 -15.53 -44.26 -24.74
N ASP A 761 -15.38 -45.14 -23.75
CA ASP A 761 -16.52 -45.78 -23.07
C ASP A 761 -17.28 -44.79 -22.14
N ALA A 762 -16.74 -43.58 -21.94
CA ALA A 762 -17.30 -42.54 -21.10
C ALA A 762 -18.30 -41.59 -21.81
N ILE A 763 -18.67 -41.89 -23.05
CA ILE A 763 -19.97 -41.44 -23.61
C ILE A 763 -21.14 -42.30 -23.08
N GLY A 764 -20.82 -43.25 -22.18
CA GLY A 764 -21.71 -43.85 -21.17
C GLY A 764 -21.23 -43.63 -19.73
N TYR A 765 -20.37 -42.64 -19.46
CA TYR A 765 -19.96 -42.29 -18.10
C TYR A 765 -20.92 -41.26 -17.52
N VAL A 766 -21.67 -41.74 -16.55
CA VAL A 766 -22.16 -40.90 -15.47
C VAL A 766 -20.92 -40.54 -14.65
N PRO A 767 -20.48 -39.27 -14.61
CA PRO A 767 -19.48 -38.89 -13.62
C PRO A 767 -20.00 -39.31 -12.26
N PRO A 768 -19.16 -39.88 -11.37
CA PRO A 768 -19.59 -40.03 -9.99
C PRO A 768 -20.06 -38.65 -9.52
N PRO A 769 -21.09 -38.57 -8.66
CA PRO A 769 -21.51 -37.30 -8.08
C PRO A 769 -20.25 -36.56 -7.58
N GLY A 770 -19.92 -35.42 -8.19
CA GLY A 770 -18.70 -34.65 -7.87
C GLY A 770 -17.56 -34.62 -8.90
N SER A 771 -17.82 -34.65 -10.21
CA SER A 771 -16.76 -34.32 -11.20
C SER A 771 -16.26 -32.88 -11.00
N SER A 772 -14.94 -32.71 -10.76
CA SER A 772 -14.28 -31.41 -10.53
C SER A 772 -14.48 -30.44 -11.71
N PRO A 773 -14.67 -29.12 -11.46
CA PRO A 773 -14.62 -28.04 -12.46
C PRO A 773 -13.43 -28.10 -13.42
N ASP A 774 -12.31 -28.69 -12.98
CA ASP A 774 -11.05 -28.73 -13.74
C ASP A 774 -11.16 -29.51 -15.05
N ASN A 775 -11.97 -30.57 -15.10
CA ASN A 775 -12.12 -31.40 -16.31
C ASN A 775 -12.98 -30.71 -17.38
N ALA A 776 -14.04 -30.01 -16.96
CA ALA A 776 -14.90 -29.25 -17.87
C ALA A 776 -14.15 -28.07 -18.48
N ARG A 777 -13.44 -27.31 -17.65
CA ARG A 777 -12.59 -26.19 -18.09
C ARG A 777 -11.51 -26.65 -19.06
N THR A 778 -10.89 -27.80 -18.80
CA THR A 778 -9.87 -28.38 -19.69
C THR A 778 -10.44 -28.66 -21.08
N GLU A 779 -11.63 -29.24 -21.18
CA GLU A 779 -12.26 -29.54 -22.47
C GLU A 779 -12.72 -28.30 -23.22
N ILE A 780 -13.34 -27.32 -22.53
CA ILE A 780 -13.71 -26.02 -23.14
C ILE A 780 -12.47 -25.27 -23.61
N ASN A 781 -11.40 -25.32 -22.83
CA ASN A 781 -10.14 -24.73 -23.24
C ASN A 781 -9.64 -25.38 -24.53
N ARG A 782 -9.63 -26.71 -24.61
CA ARG A 782 -9.17 -27.44 -25.81
C ARG A 782 -10.01 -27.16 -27.06
N LEU A 783 -11.33 -27.11 -26.92
CA LEU A 783 -12.24 -27.05 -28.08
C LEU A 783 -12.65 -25.63 -28.48
N LEU A 784 -13.02 -24.79 -27.51
CA LEU A 784 -13.50 -23.45 -27.80
C LEU A 784 -12.38 -22.43 -27.65
N ARG A 785 -11.71 -22.36 -26.48
CA ARG A 785 -10.68 -21.34 -26.20
C ARG A 785 -9.54 -21.43 -27.20
N ASN A 786 -9.02 -22.63 -27.43
CA ASN A 786 -7.94 -22.87 -28.41
C ASN A 786 -8.46 -23.00 -29.86
N GLY A 787 -9.78 -22.99 -30.05
CA GLY A 787 -10.45 -23.19 -31.33
C GLY A 787 -11.18 -21.93 -31.80
N CYS A 788 -12.49 -22.04 -32.03
CA CYS A 788 -13.26 -20.99 -32.70
C CYS A 788 -13.32 -19.65 -31.95
N HIS A 789 -13.17 -19.64 -30.61
CA HIS A 789 -13.12 -18.41 -29.82
C HIS A 789 -11.81 -17.65 -30.09
N ALA A 790 -10.66 -18.33 -30.01
CA ALA A 790 -9.37 -17.73 -30.37
C ALA A 790 -9.35 -17.25 -31.81
N ALA A 791 -9.89 -18.05 -32.74
CA ALA A 791 -9.99 -17.66 -34.15
C ALA A 791 -10.70 -16.30 -34.31
N ALA A 792 -11.80 -16.08 -33.58
CA ALA A 792 -12.53 -14.82 -33.62
C ALA A 792 -11.72 -13.66 -33.04
N LEU A 793 -11.08 -13.82 -31.88
CA LEU A 793 -10.26 -12.76 -31.26
C LEU A 793 -9.04 -12.39 -32.11
N VAL A 794 -8.29 -13.38 -32.62
CA VAL A 794 -7.17 -13.13 -33.54
C VAL A 794 -7.64 -12.41 -34.81
N THR A 795 -8.86 -12.68 -35.29
CA THR A 795 -9.41 -11.96 -36.45
C THR A 795 -9.60 -10.47 -36.16
N ASP A 796 -9.98 -10.12 -34.93
CA ASP A 796 -10.13 -8.73 -34.50
C ASP A 796 -8.78 -8.05 -34.36
N GLU A 797 -7.81 -8.73 -33.73
CA GLU A 797 -6.41 -8.29 -33.61
C GLU A 797 -5.77 -7.97 -34.98
N LEU A 798 -6.13 -8.75 -36.02
CA LEU A 798 -5.69 -8.52 -37.41
C LEU A 798 -6.48 -7.40 -38.14
N GLY A 799 -7.31 -6.65 -37.41
CA GLY A 799 -8.08 -5.50 -37.90
C GLY A 799 -9.33 -5.85 -38.71
N GLU A 800 -9.86 -7.08 -38.58
CA GLU A 800 -11.09 -7.52 -39.26
C GLU A 800 -12.29 -7.61 -38.30
N THR A 801 -12.55 -6.59 -37.48
CA THR A 801 -13.59 -6.57 -36.42
C THR A 801 -14.97 -7.04 -36.87
N ALA A 802 -15.46 -6.64 -38.05
CA ALA A 802 -16.77 -7.09 -38.53
C ALA A 802 -16.82 -8.62 -38.77
N LYS A 803 -15.72 -9.20 -39.26
CA LYS A 803 -15.56 -10.63 -39.49
C LYS A 803 -15.33 -11.38 -38.18
N ALA A 804 -14.58 -10.80 -37.25
CA ALA A 804 -14.41 -11.31 -35.89
C ALA A 804 -15.75 -11.45 -35.16
N ARG A 805 -16.59 -10.42 -35.22
CA ARG A 805 -17.95 -10.44 -34.66
C ARG A 805 -18.83 -11.52 -35.31
N GLN A 806 -18.75 -11.68 -36.63
CA GLN A 806 -19.42 -12.78 -37.32
C GLN A 806 -18.95 -14.14 -36.82
N ARG A 807 -17.63 -14.34 -36.73
CA ARG A 807 -17.01 -15.59 -36.23
C ARG A 807 -17.41 -15.91 -34.80
N MET A 808 -17.45 -14.92 -33.91
CA MET A 808 -17.87 -15.12 -32.53
C MET A 808 -19.34 -15.58 -32.45
N ALA A 809 -20.22 -15.01 -33.28
CA ALA A 809 -21.62 -15.45 -33.38
C ALA A 809 -21.77 -16.87 -33.97
N GLU A 810 -20.95 -17.21 -34.97
CA GLU A 810 -20.91 -18.56 -35.54
C GLU A 810 -20.33 -19.58 -34.54
N CYS A 811 -19.31 -19.20 -33.77
CA CYS A 811 -18.70 -20.02 -32.72
C CYS A 811 -19.70 -20.30 -31.60
N TRP A 812 -20.53 -19.31 -31.24
CA TRP A 812 -21.66 -19.53 -30.34
C TRP A 812 -22.66 -20.55 -30.90
N SER A 813 -23.02 -20.44 -32.17
CA SER A 813 -23.93 -21.40 -32.83
C SER A 813 -23.33 -22.82 -32.89
N LEU A 814 -22.03 -22.92 -33.13
CA LEU A 814 -21.32 -24.20 -33.12
C LEU A 814 -21.28 -24.82 -31.73
N ALA A 815 -20.96 -24.03 -30.69
CA ALA A 815 -21.01 -24.49 -29.32
C ALA A 815 -22.41 -25.04 -28.98
N GLN A 816 -23.47 -24.30 -29.37
CA GLN A 816 -24.88 -24.70 -29.26
C GLN A 816 -25.15 -26.13 -29.74
N GLU A 817 -24.53 -26.53 -30.86
CA GLU A 817 -24.67 -27.85 -31.44
C GLU A 817 -23.75 -28.89 -30.76
N MET A 818 -22.48 -28.54 -30.54
CA MET A 818 -21.46 -29.44 -29.98
C MET A 818 -21.82 -29.97 -28.60
N TYR A 819 -22.30 -29.10 -27.71
CA TYR A 819 -22.57 -29.48 -26.33
C TYR A 819 -24.06 -29.75 -26.10
N ARG A 820 -24.80 -30.06 -27.17
CA ARG A 820 -26.20 -30.47 -27.07
C ARG A 820 -26.31 -31.79 -26.29
N GLY A 821 -26.83 -31.72 -25.07
CA GLY A 821 -26.93 -32.86 -24.18
C GLY A 821 -25.65 -33.15 -23.39
N ALA A 822 -24.67 -32.24 -23.41
CA ALA A 822 -23.52 -32.28 -22.52
C ALA A 822 -23.93 -32.05 -21.05
N SER A 823 -22.99 -32.26 -20.13
CA SER A 823 -23.21 -31.91 -18.73
C SER A 823 -23.41 -30.40 -18.57
N THR A 824 -24.23 -30.02 -17.59
CA THR A 824 -24.54 -28.62 -17.31
C THR A 824 -23.29 -27.77 -17.07
N MET A 825 -22.30 -28.31 -16.34
CA MET A 825 -21.05 -27.61 -16.03
C MET A 825 -20.25 -27.29 -17.29
N LEU A 826 -20.09 -28.28 -18.17
CA LEU A 826 -19.36 -28.10 -19.41
C LEU A 826 -20.01 -27.02 -20.27
N TRP A 827 -21.33 -27.00 -20.30
CA TRP A 827 -22.08 -26.00 -21.04
C TRP A 827 -22.00 -24.60 -20.44
N ALA A 828 -22.01 -24.49 -19.11
CA ALA A 828 -21.81 -23.21 -18.42
C ALA A 828 -20.42 -22.62 -18.73
N GLU A 829 -19.35 -23.42 -18.63
CA GLU A 829 -17.99 -22.96 -18.96
C GLU A 829 -17.86 -22.47 -20.41
N ALA A 830 -18.52 -23.15 -21.36
CA ALA A 830 -18.58 -22.73 -22.75
C ALA A 830 -19.29 -21.37 -22.93
N ALA A 831 -20.46 -21.23 -22.31
CA ALA A 831 -21.26 -20.00 -22.41
C ALA A 831 -20.54 -18.80 -21.74
N TRP A 832 -19.87 -19.01 -20.61
CA TRP A 832 -19.07 -17.97 -19.97
C TRP A 832 -17.94 -17.46 -20.88
N LEU A 833 -17.13 -18.38 -21.42
CA LEU A 833 -16.04 -18.02 -22.32
C LEU A 833 -16.54 -17.22 -23.53
N LEU A 834 -17.65 -17.65 -24.13
CA LEU A 834 -18.19 -16.98 -25.31
C LEU A 834 -18.85 -15.65 -24.98
N ALA A 835 -19.44 -15.49 -23.80
CA ALA A 835 -19.97 -14.21 -23.34
C ALA A 835 -18.85 -13.18 -23.10
N ASP A 836 -17.73 -13.60 -22.51
CA ASP A 836 -16.53 -12.76 -22.36
C ASP A 836 -15.99 -12.35 -23.74
N GLY A 837 -15.94 -13.27 -24.70
CA GLY A 837 -15.59 -12.97 -26.09
C GLY A 837 -16.54 -11.99 -26.79
N HIS A 838 -17.84 -12.02 -26.48
CA HIS A 838 -18.79 -11.02 -27.00
C HIS A 838 -18.51 -9.64 -26.42
N LEU A 839 -18.22 -9.56 -25.11
CA LEU A 839 -17.89 -8.30 -24.44
C LEU A 839 -16.58 -7.71 -24.99
N ALA A 840 -15.54 -8.53 -25.16
CA ALA A 840 -14.25 -8.12 -25.72
C ALA A 840 -14.38 -7.53 -27.13
N LEU A 841 -15.35 -8.02 -27.92
CA LEU A 841 -15.60 -7.56 -29.29
C LEU A 841 -16.68 -6.47 -29.38
N ASP A 842 -17.15 -5.94 -28.25
CA ASP A 842 -18.23 -4.94 -28.18
C ASP A 842 -19.49 -5.41 -28.94
N MET A 843 -19.92 -6.64 -28.64
CA MET A 843 -21.13 -7.28 -29.17
C MET A 843 -22.21 -7.38 -28.10
N ASP A 844 -23.48 -7.43 -28.53
CA ASP A 844 -24.57 -7.80 -27.63
C ASP A 844 -24.44 -9.26 -27.18
N GLY A 845 -23.96 -9.45 -25.95
CA GLY A 845 -23.79 -10.75 -25.29
C GLY A 845 -24.99 -11.23 -24.50
N ALA A 846 -26.11 -10.48 -24.43
CA ALA A 846 -27.20 -10.76 -23.50
C ALA A 846 -27.80 -12.16 -23.68
N GLY A 847 -27.88 -12.64 -24.92
CA GLY A 847 -28.35 -14.00 -25.23
C GLY A 847 -27.43 -15.10 -24.67
N VAL A 848 -26.11 -14.90 -24.75
CA VAL A 848 -25.10 -15.85 -24.27
C VAL A 848 -25.03 -15.82 -22.74
N VAL A 849 -25.06 -14.62 -22.14
CA VAL A 849 -25.12 -14.42 -20.68
C VAL A 849 -26.37 -15.09 -20.09
N ASN A 850 -27.53 -14.93 -20.73
CA ASN A 850 -28.74 -15.62 -20.29
C ASN A 850 -28.62 -17.14 -20.43
N ALA A 851 -27.98 -17.66 -21.48
CA ALA A 851 -27.73 -19.09 -21.61
C ALA A 851 -26.84 -19.61 -20.47
N LEU A 852 -25.75 -18.92 -20.15
CA LEU A 852 -24.91 -19.21 -18.97
C LEU A 852 -25.76 -19.24 -17.69
N ARG A 853 -26.58 -18.20 -17.47
CA ARG A 853 -27.47 -18.11 -16.30
C ARG A 853 -28.44 -19.30 -16.22
N GLN A 854 -29.03 -19.74 -17.35
CA GLN A 854 -29.92 -20.91 -17.35
C GLN A 854 -29.17 -22.21 -17.02
N GLN A 855 -27.90 -22.33 -17.42
CA GLN A 855 -27.10 -23.50 -17.05
C GLN A 855 -26.74 -23.49 -15.58
N ALA A 856 -26.28 -22.35 -15.08
CA ALA A 856 -25.95 -22.21 -13.65
C ALA A 856 -27.12 -22.69 -12.77
N ARG A 857 -28.37 -22.35 -13.10
CA ARG A 857 -29.58 -22.78 -12.37
C ARG A 857 -29.74 -24.29 -12.22
N VAL A 858 -29.22 -25.10 -13.15
CA VAL A 858 -29.39 -26.55 -13.16
C VAL A 858 -28.08 -27.31 -12.84
N ILE A 859 -27.05 -26.61 -12.36
CA ILE A 859 -25.84 -27.24 -11.80
C ILE A 859 -26.16 -27.80 -10.41
N ASP A 860 -25.83 -29.05 -10.15
CA ASP A 860 -26.14 -29.71 -8.86
C ASP A 860 -25.34 -29.16 -7.68
N SER A 861 -24.04 -28.90 -7.88
CA SER A 861 -23.16 -28.41 -6.81
C SER A 861 -23.37 -26.92 -6.55
N ASN A 862 -23.60 -26.57 -5.28
CA ASN A 862 -23.88 -25.17 -4.91
C ASN A 862 -22.64 -24.26 -5.06
N ASP A 863 -21.43 -24.76 -4.82
CA ASP A 863 -20.18 -23.98 -4.97
C ASP A 863 -20.01 -23.50 -6.41
N SER A 864 -20.19 -24.41 -7.35
CA SER A 864 -20.03 -24.20 -8.77
C SER A 864 -21.19 -23.37 -9.30
N ARG A 865 -22.41 -23.60 -8.80
CA ARG A 865 -23.57 -22.77 -9.10
C ARG A 865 -23.30 -21.31 -8.70
N SER A 866 -22.81 -21.07 -7.48
CA SER A 866 -22.43 -19.75 -6.99
C SER A 866 -21.37 -19.10 -7.87
N GLN A 867 -20.29 -19.83 -8.16
CA GLN A 867 -19.22 -19.36 -9.05
C GLN A 867 -19.74 -18.93 -10.44
N GLN A 868 -20.59 -19.74 -11.08
CA GLN A 868 -21.11 -19.40 -12.41
C GLN A 868 -22.05 -18.19 -12.37
N PHE A 869 -22.86 -18.03 -11.33
CA PHE A 869 -23.70 -16.83 -11.19
C PHE A 869 -22.87 -15.57 -10.88
N ARG A 870 -21.78 -15.67 -10.13
CA ARG A 870 -20.85 -14.54 -9.95
C ARG A 870 -20.23 -14.11 -11.29
N ARG A 871 -19.87 -15.05 -12.15
CA ARG A 871 -19.43 -14.75 -13.52
C ARG A 871 -20.51 -14.09 -14.38
N VAL A 872 -21.78 -14.47 -14.21
CA VAL A 872 -22.91 -13.78 -14.86
C VAL A 872 -22.97 -12.33 -14.37
N ALA A 873 -22.85 -12.09 -13.07
CA ALA A 873 -22.88 -10.75 -12.49
C ALA A 873 -21.69 -9.89 -12.95
N ASP A 874 -20.47 -10.43 -13.01
CA ASP A 874 -19.29 -9.75 -13.56
C ASP A 874 -19.52 -9.30 -15.01
N LEU A 875 -19.97 -10.22 -15.88
CA LEU A 875 -20.26 -9.92 -17.29
C LEU A 875 -21.37 -8.86 -17.43
N GLN A 876 -22.38 -8.91 -16.56
CA GLN A 876 -23.43 -7.88 -16.52
C GLN A 876 -22.87 -6.53 -16.07
N SER A 877 -22.02 -6.49 -15.04
CA SER A 877 -21.41 -5.27 -14.51
C SER A 877 -20.51 -4.58 -15.54
N ARG A 878 -19.55 -5.33 -16.11
CA ARG A 878 -18.66 -4.83 -17.17
C ARG A 878 -19.42 -4.42 -18.44
N GLY A 879 -20.54 -5.10 -18.72
CA GLY A 879 -21.48 -4.74 -19.78
C GLY A 879 -22.40 -3.54 -19.49
N GLY A 880 -22.25 -2.86 -18.34
CA GLY A 880 -23.06 -1.70 -17.95
C GLY A 880 -24.47 -2.02 -17.43
N MET A 881 -24.74 -3.29 -17.08
CA MET A 881 -26.02 -3.79 -16.59
C MET A 881 -26.01 -4.03 -15.07
N SER A 882 -25.54 -3.05 -14.29
CA SER A 882 -25.27 -3.17 -12.85
C SER A 882 -26.50 -3.57 -12.02
N GLU A 883 -27.69 -3.08 -12.36
CA GLU A 883 -28.94 -3.52 -11.72
C GLU A 883 -29.17 -5.04 -11.88
N GLN A 884 -28.88 -5.58 -13.06
CA GLN A 884 -29.03 -7.02 -13.31
C GLN A 884 -27.93 -7.83 -12.62
N ALA A 885 -26.71 -7.27 -12.55
CA ALA A 885 -25.60 -7.87 -11.81
C ALA A 885 -25.96 -8.03 -10.33
N LEU A 886 -26.45 -6.95 -9.71
CA LEU A 886 -26.90 -6.94 -8.31
C LEU A 886 -28.06 -7.92 -8.09
N ALA A 887 -29.06 -7.96 -8.98
CA ALA A 887 -30.15 -8.92 -8.89
C ALA A 887 -29.66 -10.38 -8.99
N THR A 888 -28.67 -10.67 -9.86
CA THR A 888 -28.06 -12.00 -9.94
C THR A 888 -27.35 -12.37 -8.64
N LEU A 889 -26.64 -11.42 -8.03
CA LEU A 889 -25.97 -11.63 -6.74
C LEU A 889 -26.99 -11.87 -5.61
N ASP A 890 -27.99 -11.00 -5.47
CA ASP A 890 -28.99 -11.06 -4.39
C ASP A 890 -29.89 -12.30 -4.47
N ASP A 891 -30.29 -12.71 -5.68
CA ASP A 891 -31.25 -13.80 -5.86
C ASP A 891 -30.58 -15.17 -6.00
N GLU A 892 -29.57 -15.28 -6.87
CA GLU A 892 -29.08 -16.58 -7.35
C GLU A 892 -27.80 -17.01 -6.62
N VAL A 893 -26.86 -16.07 -6.43
CA VAL A 893 -25.60 -16.32 -5.71
C VAL A 893 -25.87 -16.54 -4.23
N MET A 894 -26.63 -15.64 -3.59
CA MET A 894 -26.97 -15.79 -2.17
C MET A 894 -27.77 -17.06 -1.86
N ALA A 895 -28.67 -17.48 -2.76
CA ALA A 895 -29.38 -18.74 -2.61
C ALA A 895 -28.43 -19.96 -2.67
N ALA A 896 -27.43 -19.94 -3.57
CA ALA A 896 -26.43 -20.99 -3.64
C ALA A 896 -25.54 -21.00 -2.39
N LEU A 897 -25.06 -19.82 -1.94
CA LEU A 897 -24.24 -19.66 -0.75
C LEU A 897 -24.96 -20.16 0.52
N GLN A 898 -26.22 -19.78 0.70
CA GLN A 898 -27.05 -20.25 1.82
C GLN A 898 -27.16 -21.78 1.82
N ALA A 899 -27.42 -22.38 0.65
CA ALA A 899 -27.53 -23.82 0.53
C ALA A 899 -26.20 -24.54 0.84
N MET A 900 -25.05 -23.92 0.57
CA MET A 900 -23.75 -24.45 1.03
C MET A 900 -23.60 -24.37 2.55
N ALA A 901 -23.97 -23.24 3.16
CA ALA A 901 -23.88 -23.05 4.60
C ALA A 901 -24.79 -24.00 5.39
N ASP A 902 -25.99 -24.30 4.87
CA ASP A 902 -26.93 -25.27 5.44
C ASP A 902 -26.39 -26.71 5.37
N GLN A 903 -25.53 -27.01 4.39
CA GLN A 903 -24.92 -28.33 4.19
C GLN A 903 -23.59 -28.51 4.93
N ALA A 904 -22.92 -27.41 5.30
CA ALA A 904 -21.64 -27.46 6.00
C ALA A 904 -21.79 -28.02 7.42
N SER A 905 -21.14 -29.16 7.66
CA SER A 905 -21.27 -29.92 8.92
C SER A 905 -19.95 -30.18 9.64
N ASP A 906 -18.82 -29.85 9.00
CA ASP A 906 -17.46 -30.01 9.52
C ASP A 906 -16.61 -28.76 9.21
N GLU A 907 -15.39 -28.70 9.76
CA GLU A 907 -14.53 -27.53 9.65
C GLU A 907 -14.02 -27.27 8.22
N ASP A 908 -13.77 -28.32 7.42
CA ASP A 908 -13.30 -28.18 6.04
C ASP A 908 -14.41 -27.65 5.11
N SER A 909 -15.64 -28.14 5.30
CA SER A 909 -16.82 -27.61 4.62
C SER A 909 -17.11 -26.17 5.04
N LEU A 910 -16.93 -25.81 6.31
CA LEU A 910 -17.02 -24.40 6.76
C LEU A 910 -15.99 -23.50 6.08
N ILE A 911 -14.72 -23.93 6.01
CA ILE A 911 -13.66 -23.17 5.32
C ILE A 911 -14.00 -23.00 3.83
N THR A 912 -14.62 -23.99 3.21
CA THR A 912 -15.07 -23.91 1.81
C THR A 912 -16.18 -22.88 1.65
N VAL A 913 -17.18 -22.87 2.53
CA VAL A 913 -18.24 -21.84 2.54
C VAL A 913 -17.65 -20.46 2.80
N MET A 914 -16.68 -20.33 3.71
CA MET A 914 -16.00 -19.07 4.01
C MET A 914 -15.30 -18.49 2.78
N ARG A 915 -14.51 -19.30 2.05
CA ARG A 915 -13.88 -18.86 0.81
C ARG A 915 -14.89 -18.42 -0.24
N GLU A 916 -16.01 -19.14 -0.37
CA GLU A 916 -17.06 -18.71 -1.28
C GLU A 916 -17.72 -17.41 -0.81
N THR A 917 -17.95 -17.24 0.50
CA THR A 917 -18.49 -16.00 1.09
C THR A 917 -17.58 -14.81 0.81
N GLU A 918 -16.27 -14.96 1.00
CA GLU A 918 -15.26 -13.93 0.65
C GLU A 918 -15.36 -13.54 -0.83
N ALA A 919 -15.53 -14.54 -1.69
CA ALA A 919 -15.59 -14.35 -3.13
C ALA A 919 -16.94 -13.75 -3.60
N VAL A 920 -18.03 -13.98 -2.86
CA VAL A 920 -19.33 -13.32 -3.05
C VAL A 920 -19.27 -11.86 -2.61
N ALA A 921 -18.67 -11.57 -1.44
CA ALA A 921 -18.46 -10.19 -1.00
C ALA A 921 -17.62 -9.40 -2.02
N LYS A 922 -16.53 -9.98 -2.53
CA LYS A 922 -15.71 -9.38 -3.59
C LYS A 922 -16.50 -9.10 -4.86
N ALA A 923 -17.39 -10.02 -5.28
CA ALA A 923 -18.21 -9.80 -6.47
C ALA A 923 -19.18 -8.60 -6.32
N TYR A 924 -19.74 -8.36 -5.13
CA TYR A 924 -20.47 -7.13 -4.88
C TYR A 924 -19.57 -5.88 -4.97
N LEU A 925 -18.39 -5.93 -4.34
CA LEU A 925 -17.44 -4.80 -4.36
C LEU A 925 -16.90 -4.51 -5.76
N GLU A 926 -16.70 -5.52 -6.60
CA GLU A 926 -16.33 -5.37 -8.01
C GLU A 926 -17.41 -4.62 -8.81
N VAL A 927 -18.70 -4.79 -8.49
CA VAL A 927 -19.77 -3.97 -9.09
C VAL A 927 -19.63 -2.51 -8.67
N ALA A 928 -19.35 -2.23 -7.39
CA ALA A 928 -19.13 -0.86 -6.92
C ALA A 928 -17.91 -0.21 -7.59
N LEU A 929 -16.77 -0.91 -7.66
CA LEU A 929 -15.55 -0.43 -8.29
C LEU A 929 -15.73 -0.18 -9.79
N GLU A 930 -16.41 -1.07 -10.50
CA GLU A 930 -16.68 -0.89 -11.93
C GLU A 930 -17.63 0.29 -12.19
N GLN A 931 -18.57 0.59 -11.28
CA GLN A 931 -19.37 1.81 -11.37
C GLN A 931 -18.53 3.08 -11.15
N ARG A 932 -17.62 3.06 -10.16
CA ARG A 932 -16.72 4.19 -9.88
C ARG A 932 -15.73 4.44 -11.04
N ALA A 933 -15.08 3.40 -11.56
CA ALA A 933 -14.11 3.50 -12.64
C ALA A 933 -14.69 4.11 -13.94
N ARG A 934 -16.00 3.98 -14.17
CA ARG A 934 -16.68 4.60 -15.32
C ARG A 934 -16.67 6.12 -15.28
N LEU A 935 -16.63 6.74 -14.09
CA LEU A 935 -16.57 8.20 -13.95
C LEU A 935 -15.38 8.79 -14.72
N HIS A 936 -14.23 8.11 -14.66
CA HIS A 936 -13.04 8.51 -15.41
C HIS A 936 -13.14 8.14 -16.90
N ARG A 937 -13.45 6.88 -17.23
CA ARG A 937 -13.44 6.38 -18.62
C ARG A 937 -14.45 7.06 -19.54
N GLU A 938 -15.64 7.34 -19.01
CA GLU A 938 -16.76 7.90 -19.77
C GLU A 938 -16.86 9.43 -19.63
N GLY A 939 -16.17 10.00 -18.63
CA GLY A 939 -15.96 11.43 -18.47
C GLY A 939 -17.20 12.24 -18.08
N HIS A 940 -18.28 11.60 -17.63
CA HIS A 940 -19.50 12.25 -17.16
C HIS A 940 -20.21 11.35 -16.13
N LEU A 941 -21.11 11.91 -15.31
CA LEU A 941 -22.06 11.13 -14.48
C LEU A 941 -22.99 10.20 -15.31
N SER A 942 -22.98 10.33 -16.64
CA SER A 942 -23.78 9.49 -17.54
C SER A 942 -23.29 8.04 -17.50
N GLY A 943 -24.01 7.16 -16.80
CA GLY A 943 -23.63 5.75 -16.64
C GLY A 943 -23.17 5.39 -15.23
N PHE A 944 -22.86 6.39 -14.42
CA PHE A 944 -22.67 6.25 -12.98
C PHE A 944 -24.03 6.19 -12.26
N SER A 945 -24.08 5.43 -11.16
CA SER A 945 -25.26 5.33 -10.29
C SER A 945 -24.80 5.13 -8.85
N GLN A 946 -24.90 6.19 -8.04
CA GLN A 946 -24.69 6.15 -6.59
C GLN A 946 -25.55 5.05 -5.95
N GLU A 947 -26.83 4.95 -6.37
CA GLU A 947 -27.74 3.89 -5.89
C GLU A 947 -27.17 2.48 -6.11
N HIS A 948 -26.50 2.23 -7.24
CA HIS A 948 -25.89 0.92 -7.51
C HIS A 948 -24.63 0.69 -6.67
N VAL A 949 -23.79 1.71 -6.46
CA VAL A 949 -22.62 1.64 -5.56
C VAL A 949 -23.06 1.33 -4.14
N VAL A 950 -24.06 2.06 -3.64
CA VAL A 950 -24.65 1.86 -2.30
C VAL A 950 -25.21 0.44 -2.18
N LYS A 951 -26.07 0.00 -3.11
CA LYS A 951 -26.64 -1.36 -3.08
C LYS A 951 -25.56 -2.44 -3.15
N ALA A 952 -24.49 -2.22 -3.90
CA ALA A 952 -23.35 -3.13 -3.97
C ALA A 952 -22.63 -3.24 -2.62
N ARG A 953 -22.25 -2.11 -2.01
CA ARG A 953 -21.61 -2.08 -0.68
C ARG A 953 -22.51 -2.68 0.40
N GLU A 954 -23.81 -2.37 0.40
CA GLU A 954 -24.80 -3.00 1.29
C GLU A 954 -24.92 -4.52 1.05
N GLY A 955 -24.83 -4.98 -0.20
CA GLY A 955 -24.79 -6.40 -0.53
C GLY A 955 -23.60 -7.11 0.12
N ALA A 956 -22.40 -6.52 0.00
CA ALA A 956 -21.20 -7.02 0.70
C ALA A 956 -21.38 -7.00 2.23
N HIS A 957 -21.94 -5.92 2.79
CA HIS A 957 -22.26 -5.83 4.22
C HIS A 957 -23.17 -6.98 4.66
N ARG A 958 -24.27 -7.25 3.94
CA ARG A 958 -25.19 -8.36 4.23
C ARG A 958 -24.50 -9.72 4.17
N VAL A 959 -23.60 -9.93 3.21
CA VAL A 959 -22.81 -11.16 3.10
C VAL A 959 -21.91 -11.34 4.34
N LEU A 960 -21.31 -10.26 4.84
CA LEU A 960 -20.36 -10.32 5.95
C LEU A 960 -21.04 -10.47 7.33
N LEU A 961 -22.11 -9.70 7.58
CA LEU A 961 -22.77 -9.62 8.89
C LEU A 961 -24.03 -10.48 9.01
N GLY A 962 -24.61 -10.90 7.88
CA GLY A 962 -25.91 -11.55 7.86
C GLY A 962 -27.06 -10.55 7.77
N ASP A 963 -28.23 -11.04 7.41
CA ASP A 963 -29.46 -10.25 7.40
C ASP A 963 -30.65 -11.13 7.76
N SER A 964 -31.08 -11.06 9.02
CA SER A 964 -32.25 -11.82 9.52
C SER A 964 -33.59 -11.19 9.14
N SER A 965 -33.59 -9.98 8.56
CA SER A 965 -34.80 -9.25 8.17
C SER A 965 -35.27 -9.59 6.77
N ASN A 966 -34.38 -10.09 5.92
CA ASN A 966 -34.72 -10.58 4.59
C ASN A 966 -35.31 -11.99 4.65
N ALA A 967 -36.62 -12.10 4.47
CA ALA A 967 -37.35 -13.38 4.53
C ALA A 967 -36.98 -14.37 3.40
N ALA A 968 -36.18 -13.95 2.41
CA ALA A 968 -35.77 -14.79 1.29
C ALA A 968 -34.71 -15.84 1.67
N TRP A 969 -33.85 -15.58 2.67
CA TRP A 969 -32.77 -16.48 3.10
C TRP A 969 -32.33 -16.21 4.54
N ALA A 970 -32.06 -17.27 5.32
CA ALA A 970 -31.69 -17.20 6.74
C ALA A 970 -30.15 -17.14 6.94
N TRP A 971 -29.48 -16.26 6.21
CA TRP A 971 -28.02 -16.16 6.23
C TRP A 971 -27.52 -15.52 7.52
N ASN A 972 -26.56 -16.19 8.17
CA ASN A 972 -26.01 -15.79 9.47
C ASN A 972 -24.70 -14.99 9.36
N GLY A 973 -24.30 -14.58 8.15
CA GLY A 973 -23.07 -13.80 7.95
C GLY A 973 -21.79 -14.64 7.88
N TYR A 974 -20.77 -14.09 7.24
CA TYR A 974 -19.38 -14.54 7.33
C TYR A 974 -18.90 -14.59 8.79
N GLN A 975 -19.30 -13.60 9.60
CA GLN A 975 -19.01 -13.56 11.03
C GLN A 975 -19.44 -14.86 11.74
N GLY A 976 -20.68 -15.30 11.50
CA GLY A 976 -21.20 -16.52 12.09
C GLY A 976 -20.47 -17.79 11.62
N LEU A 977 -19.85 -17.78 10.45
CA LEU A 977 -18.98 -18.88 9.99
C LEU A 977 -17.64 -18.91 10.73
N ILE A 978 -17.01 -17.75 10.93
CA ILE A 978 -15.76 -17.65 11.70
C ILE A 978 -15.96 -18.18 13.11
N GLU A 979 -17.04 -17.77 13.77
CA GLU A 979 -17.37 -18.18 15.15
C GLU A 979 -17.62 -19.69 15.30
N ARG A 980 -17.94 -20.40 14.20
CA ARG A 980 -18.14 -21.86 14.17
C ARG A 980 -16.85 -22.66 13.99
N LEU A 981 -15.75 -22.02 13.59
CA LEU A 981 -14.46 -22.71 13.43
C LEU A 981 -13.89 -23.13 14.80
N ASN A 982 -13.19 -24.26 14.84
CA ASN A 982 -12.55 -24.73 16.09
C ASN A 982 -11.09 -24.27 16.21
N SER A 983 -10.39 -24.06 15.09
CA SER A 983 -8.99 -23.64 15.08
C SER A 983 -8.82 -22.13 15.26
N PRO A 984 -8.15 -21.66 16.34
CA PRO A 984 -7.89 -20.23 16.53
C PRO A 984 -7.12 -19.59 15.37
N THR A 985 -6.20 -20.33 14.75
CA THR A 985 -5.42 -19.84 13.60
C THR A 985 -6.31 -19.64 12.36
N GLN A 986 -7.31 -20.51 12.15
CA GLN A 986 -8.27 -20.33 11.05
C GLN A 986 -9.27 -19.21 11.37
N GLN A 987 -9.68 -19.09 12.63
CA GLN A 987 -10.51 -17.97 13.08
C GLN A 987 -9.81 -16.63 12.82
N ASP A 988 -8.54 -16.49 13.22
CA ASP A 988 -7.78 -15.27 12.95
C ASP A 988 -7.62 -14.99 11.45
N ARG A 989 -7.39 -16.01 10.64
CA ARG A 989 -7.40 -15.85 9.18
C ARG A 989 -8.73 -15.31 8.67
N GLY A 990 -9.84 -15.87 9.15
CA GLY A 990 -11.18 -15.42 8.78
C GLY A 990 -11.44 -13.98 9.19
N TRP A 991 -11.15 -13.62 10.45
CA TRP A 991 -11.27 -12.24 10.91
C TRP A 991 -10.42 -11.25 10.12
N ARG A 992 -9.18 -11.61 9.77
CA ARG A 992 -8.30 -10.75 8.95
C ARG A 992 -8.86 -10.51 7.56
N GLU A 993 -9.36 -11.55 6.88
CA GLU A 993 -9.98 -11.35 5.56
C GLU A 993 -11.30 -10.56 5.69
N GLY A 994 -12.08 -10.83 6.73
CA GLY A 994 -13.30 -10.09 7.06
C GLY A 994 -13.07 -8.59 7.26
N VAL A 995 -12.04 -8.22 8.03
CA VAL A 995 -11.63 -6.83 8.26
C VAL A 995 -11.26 -6.13 6.95
N LYS A 996 -10.51 -6.80 6.06
CA LYS A 996 -10.19 -6.25 4.74
C LYS A 996 -11.42 -6.03 3.88
N LEU A 997 -12.35 -6.98 3.88
CA LEU A 997 -13.59 -6.87 3.10
C LEU A 997 -14.51 -5.77 3.63
N LEU A 998 -14.59 -5.57 4.94
CA LEU A 998 -15.30 -4.44 5.54
C LEU A 998 -14.64 -3.11 5.16
N GLY A 999 -13.30 -3.02 5.24
CA GLY A 999 -12.56 -1.84 4.78
C GLY A 999 -12.82 -1.53 3.31
N ALA A 1000 -12.76 -2.53 2.42
CA ALA A 1000 -13.07 -2.37 0.99
C ALA A 1000 -14.55 -2.03 0.71
N ALA A 1001 -15.46 -2.32 1.65
CA ALA A 1001 -16.85 -1.91 1.60
C ALA A 1001 -17.10 -0.48 2.13
N GLY A 1002 -16.07 0.19 2.67
CA GLY A 1002 -16.20 1.48 3.36
C GLY A 1002 -16.73 1.37 4.80
N GLU A 1003 -16.85 0.15 5.34
CA GLU A 1003 -17.42 -0.13 6.67
C GLU A 1003 -16.33 -0.10 7.76
N PHE A 1004 -15.61 1.01 7.85
CA PHE A 1004 -14.41 1.13 8.68
C PHE A 1004 -14.68 0.91 10.17
N ASP A 1005 -15.78 1.43 10.72
CA ASP A 1005 -16.07 1.28 12.16
C ASP A 1005 -16.41 -0.16 12.53
N LEU A 1006 -17.06 -0.89 11.62
CA LEU A 1006 -17.28 -2.33 11.77
C LEU A 1006 -15.97 -3.11 11.62
N ALA A 1007 -15.10 -2.70 10.70
CA ALA A 1007 -13.78 -3.30 10.55
C ALA A 1007 -12.93 -3.12 11.83
N ILE A 1008 -12.99 -1.94 12.46
CA ILE A 1008 -12.37 -1.67 13.78
C ILE A 1008 -12.97 -2.60 14.83
N ALA A 1009 -14.30 -2.63 14.95
CA ALA A 1009 -14.97 -3.49 15.92
C ALA A 1009 -14.57 -4.97 15.76
N TRP A 1010 -14.43 -5.47 14.52
CA TRP A 1010 -13.95 -6.82 14.22
C TRP A 1010 -12.48 -7.02 14.56
N ALA A 1011 -11.63 -6.03 14.29
CA ALA A 1011 -10.22 -6.07 14.67
C ALA A 1011 -10.06 -6.16 16.20
N GLU A 1012 -10.89 -5.44 16.96
CA GLU A 1012 -10.86 -5.41 18.43
C GLU A 1012 -11.41 -6.67 19.11
N THR A 1013 -12.08 -7.57 18.38
CA THR A 1013 -12.50 -8.87 18.94
C THR A 1013 -11.32 -9.77 19.33
N ALA A 1014 -10.13 -9.51 18.78
CA ALA A 1014 -8.93 -10.27 19.11
C ALA A 1014 -8.51 -10.02 20.57
N THR A 1015 -8.35 -11.10 21.33
CA THR A 1015 -7.96 -11.02 22.75
C THR A 1015 -6.44 -10.99 22.96
N GLN A 1016 -5.66 -11.29 21.92
CA GLN A 1016 -4.20 -11.21 21.94
C GLN A 1016 -3.72 -9.96 21.21
N ASP A 1017 -2.86 -9.19 21.87
CA ASP A 1017 -2.31 -7.95 21.32
C ASP A 1017 -1.72 -8.11 19.91
N PRO A 1018 -0.89 -9.14 19.59
CA PRO A 1018 -0.31 -9.26 18.25
C PRO A 1018 -1.33 -9.52 17.14
N GLU A 1019 -2.45 -10.18 17.44
CA GLU A 1019 -3.53 -10.43 16.47
C GLU A 1019 -4.39 -9.18 16.29
N ARG A 1020 -4.75 -8.51 17.40
CA ARG A 1020 -5.48 -7.24 17.41
C ARG A 1020 -4.75 -6.20 16.58
N TRP A 1021 -3.46 -5.98 16.86
CA TRP A 1021 -2.65 -5.00 16.15
C TRP A 1021 -2.52 -5.31 14.66
N ARG A 1022 -2.32 -6.58 14.30
CA ARG A 1022 -2.24 -6.99 12.90
C ARG A 1022 -3.54 -6.70 12.14
N ARG A 1023 -4.70 -6.86 12.77
CA ARG A 1023 -6.00 -6.55 12.17
C ARG A 1023 -6.23 -5.04 12.09
N LEU A 1024 -5.91 -4.28 13.13
CA LEU A 1024 -6.00 -2.81 13.11
C LEU A 1024 -5.08 -2.21 12.04
N THR A 1025 -3.90 -2.80 11.79
CA THR A 1025 -3.02 -2.35 10.69
C THR A 1025 -3.71 -2.50 9.34
N GLN A 1026 -4.50 -3.54 9.13
CA GLN A 1026 -5.27 -3.72 7.89
C GLN A 1026 -6.40 -2.70 7.74
N VAL A 1027 -7.00 -2.26 8.86
CA VAL A 1027 -7.98 -1.16 8.85
C VAL A 1027 -7.28 0.15 8.48
N ALA A 1028 -6.13 0.44 9.09
CA ALA A 1028 -5.34 1.62 8.79
C ALA A 1028 -4.87 1.66 7.32
N GLU A 1029 -4.39 0.53 6.78
CA GLU A 1029 -4.07 0.38 5.35
C GLU A 1029 -5.31 0.70 4.50
N ALA A 1030 -6.46 0.11 4.79
CA ALA A 1030 -7.70 0.36 4.05
C ALA A 1030 -8.17 1.83 4.11
N LEU A 1031 -8.04 2.50 5.27
CA LEU A 1031 -8.35 3.92 5.42
C LEU A 1031 -7.41 4.79 4.56
N THR A 1032 -6.11 4.55 4.66
CA THR A 1032 -5.08 5.38 4.01
C THR A 1032 -4.93 5.13 2.51
N GLU A 1033 -5.37 3.97 2.03
CA GLU A 1033 -5.43 3.59 0.61
C GLU A 1033 -6.81 3.83 -0.02
N TRP A 1034 -7.82 4.26 0.75
CA TRP A 1034 -9.17 4.53 0.23
C TRP A 1034 -9.16 5.52 -0.94
N ASP A 1035 -9.91 5.21 -2.00
CA ASP A 1035 -9.98 6.01 -3.23
C ASP A 1035 -11.35 5.81 -3.90
N ASP A 1036 -12.16 6.86 -3.93
CA ASP A 1036 -13.47 6.86 -4.60
C ASP A 1036 -13.36 7.14 -6.11
N PHE A 1037 -12.20 7.55 -6.62
CA PHE A 1037 -11.95 7.82 -8.04
C PHE A 1037 -10.82 6.95 -8.60
N PRO A 1038 -10.99 5.61 -8.59
CA PRO A 1038 -9.99 4.72 -9.17
C PRO A 1038 -9.77 5.05 -10.65
N GLU A 1039 -8.53 4.86 -11.12
CA GLU A 1039 -8.04 5.18 -12.47
C GLU A 1039 -7.70 6.66 -12.73
N THR A 1040 -7.77 7.55 -11.72
CA THR A 1040 -7.29 8.93 -11.87
C THR A 1040 -6.57 9.47 -10.63
N ASP A 1041 -5.50 10.25 -10.83
CA ASP A 1041 -4.78 10.93 -9.75
C ASP A 1041 -5.35 12.33 -9.43
N LEU A 1042 -6.42 12.76 -10.14
CA LEU A 1042 -6.98 14.11 -10.05
C LEU A 1042 -7.76 14.36 -8.76
N ALA A 1043 -8.44 13.35 -8.24
CA ALA A 1043 -9.26 13.42 -7.04
C ALA A 1043 -9.31 12.05 -6.37
N ARG A 1044 -9.79 12.00 -5.13
CA ARG A 1044 -9.72 10.79 -4.31
C ARG A 1044 -10.89 10.58 -3.35
N PHE A 1045 -11.49 11.67 -2.88
CA PHE A 1045 -12.53 11.64 -1.86
C PHE A 1045 -13.86 12.16 -2.42
N ASP A 1046 -14.93 11.44 -2.10
CA ASP A 1046 -16.32 11.72 -2.43
C ASP A 1046 -17.14 11.26 -1.21
N PHE A 1047 -17.41 12.20 -0.30
CA PHE A 1047 -17.89 11.91 1.05
C PHE A 1047 -19.33 11.39 1.07
N ASP A 1048 -20.21 11.98 0.25
CA ASP A 1048 -21.62 11.58 0.14
C ASP A 1048 -21.85 10.45 -0.89
N GLY A 1049 -20.87 10.23 -1.77
CA GLY A 1049 -20.86 9.14 -2.74
C GLY A 1049 -21.55 9.47 -4.07
N ASP A 1050 -21.89 10.72 -4.35
CA ASP A 1050 -22.66 11.13 -5.54
C ASP A 1050 -21.84 11.06 -6.86
N GLY A 1051 -20.55 10.74 -6.75
CA GLY A 1051 -19.63 10.63 -7.88
C GLY A 1051 -18.93 11.94 -8.24
N ARG A 1052 -19.04 12.98 -7.42
CA ARG A 1052 -18.31 14.23 -7.53
C ARG A 1052 -17.23 14.30 -6.46
N PRO A 1053 -16.04 14.82 -6.82
CA PRO A 1053 -14.98 14.97 -5.84
C PRO A 1053 -15.27 16.11 -4.86
N ASP A 1054 -15.06 15.85 -3.57
CA ASP A 1054 -15.09 16.86 -2.51
C ASP A 1054 -14.06 17.96 -2.82
N PHE A 1055 -12.87 17.54 -3.25
CA PHE A 1055 -11.78 18.40 -3.70
C PHE A 1055 -10.86 17.66 -4.69
N PHE A 1056 -10.20 18.44 -5.53
CA PHE A 1056 -9.11 17.99 -6.40
C PHE A 1056 -7.77 17.97 -5.66
N ASN A 1057 -6.89 17.08 -6.09
CA ASN A 1057 -5.55 16.94 -5.57
C ASN A 1057 -4.78 18.28 -5.68
N PRO A 1058 -4.20 18.81 -4.58
CA PRO A 1058 -3.56 20.13 -4.50
C PRO A 1058 -2.45 20.39 -5.51
N ARG A 1059 -1.86 19.32 -6.07
CA ARG A 1059 -0.86 19.42 -7.12
C ARG A 1059 -1.39 20.09 -8.40
N TYR A 1060 -2.65 19.83 -8.75
CA TYR A 1060 -3.18 20.26 -10.04
C TYR A 1060 -3.66 21.71 -9.98
N ALA A 1061 -3.22 22.51 -10.94
CA ALA A 1061 -3.67 23.89 -11.06
C ALA A 1061 -5.15 23.96 -11.44
N GLU A 1062 -5.84 25.04 -11.05
CA GLU A 1062 -7.26 25.29 -11.38
C GLU A 1062 -7.58 25.07 -12.86
N SER A 1063 -6.69 25.50 -13.76
CA SER A 1063 -6.87 25.29 -15.19
C SER A 1063 -6.91 23.84 -15.63
N GLU A 1064 -6.17 22.95 -14.94
CA GLU A 1064 -6.04 21.54 -15.31
C GLU A 1064 -7.29 20.76 -14.94
N TRP A 1065 -7.82 20.94 -13.73
CA TRP A 1065 -9.05 20.28 -13.34
C TRP A 1065 -10.30 20.94 -13.92
N MET A 1066 -10.27 22.23 -14.31
CA MET A 1066 -11.34 22.80 -15.15
C MET A 1066 -11.43 22.15 -16.55
N MET A 1067 -10.37 21.48 -17.02
CA MET A 1067 -10.38 20.70 -18.27
C MET A 1067 -10.74 19.22 -18.04
N SER A 1068 -10.88 18.80 -16.78
CA SER A 1068 -11.28 17.46 -16.40
C SER A 1068 -12.76 17.21 -16.71
N PRO A 1069 -13.14 15.96 -17.01
CA PRO A 1069 -14.54 15.54 -16.98
C PRO A 1069 -15.22 15.64 -15.60
N LEU A 1070 -14.43 15.60 -14.51
CA LEU A 1070 -14.93 15.67 -13.13
C LEU A 1070 -15.28 17.12 -12.74
N GLN A 1071 -16.26 17.29 -11.86
CA GLN A 1071 -16.69 18.59 -11.34
C GLN A 1071 -16.69 18.55 -9.83
N LEU A 1072 -16.14 19.57 -9.17
CA LEU A 1072 -16.25 19.70 -7.71
C LEU A 1072 -17.71 19.55 -7.27
N ASP A 1073 -17.89 18.89 -6.16
CA ASP A 1073 -19.17 18.82 -5.47
C ASP A 1073 -19.60 20.20 -4.95
N ASP A 1074 -20.88 20.54 -5.07
CA ASP A 1074 -21.47 21.75 -4.52
C ASP A 1074 -22.27 21.54 -3.23
N ASP A 1075 -22.34 20.30 -2.74
CA ASP A 1075 -23.03 19.86 -1.52
C ASP A 1075 -22.31 18.63 -0.92
N ILE A 1076 -21.09 18.83 -0.37
CA ILE A 1076 -20.15 17.75 0.03
C ILE A 1076 -20.78 16.65 0.91
N ASP A 1077 -21.75 17.00 1.75
CA ASP A 1077 -22.38 16.06 2.69
C ASP A 1077 -23.77 15.58 2.26
N GLY A 1078 -24.24 16.03 1.09
CA GLY A 1078 -25.50 15.66 0.47
C GLY A 1078 -26.74 16.04 1.27
N ASP A 1079 -26.66 17.00 2.20
CA ASP A 1079 -27.79 17.41 3.04
C ASP A 1079 -28.77 18.38 2.35
N GLY A 1080 -28.41 18.86 1.15
CA GLY A 1080 -29.19 19.77 0.32
C GLY A 1080 -28.90 21.25 0.57
N ILE A 1081 -27.90 21.58 1.39
CA ILE A 1081 -27.43 22.95 1.65
C ILE A 1081 -26.14 23.17 0.87
N PRO A 1082 -26.11 24.06 -0.15
CA PRO A 1082 -24.89 24.27 -0.92
C PRO A 1082 -23.71 24.73 -0.06
N ASP A 1083 -22.50 24.25 -0.34
CA ASP A 1083 -21.26 24.54 0.43
C ASP A 1083 -20.93 26.03 0.56
N THR A 1084 -21.51 26.87 -0.31
CA THR A 1084 -21.40 28.33 -0.25
C THR A 1084 -22.21 28.98 0.88
N GLN A 1085 -23.09 28.21 1.53
CA GLN A 1085 -23.97 28.61 2.62
C GLN A 1085 -23.93 27.64 3.79
N ASP A 1086 -23.30 26.47 3.62
CA ASP A 1086 -23.25 25.47 4.65
C ASP A 1086 -22.16 25.75 5.70
N LEU A 1087 -22.57 25.76 6.96
CA LEU A 1087 -21.68 25.90 8.11
C LEU A 1087 -21.24 24.54 8.64
N THR A 1088 -21.79 23.44 8.10
CA THR A 1088 -21.47 22.07 8.48
C THR A 1088 -21.17 21.19 7.26
N PRO A 1089 -20.20 21.56 6.41
CA PRO A 1089 -19.96 20.95 5.08
C PRO A 1089 -19.58 19.46 5.09
N TYR A 1090 -19.54 18.81 6.25
CA TYR A 1090 -19.29 17.39 6.41
C TYR A 1090 -20.18 16.79 7.51
N CYS A 1091 -21.45 17.18 7.58
CA CYS A 1091 -22.50 16.80 8.55
C CYS A 1091 -22.05 16.21 9.92
N PRO A 1092 -22.44 16.82 11.07
CA PRO A 1092 -21.97 16.40 12.42
C PRO A 1092 -22.32 14.98 12.89
N GLY A 1093 -23.09 14.20 12.13
CA GLY A 1093 -23.61 12.89 12.53
C GLY A 1093 -23.59 11.83 11.44
N CYS A 1094 -22.97 12.08 10.29
CA CYS A 1094 -22.93 11.08 9.22
C CYS A 1094 -21.93 9.94 9.47
N MET A 1095 -21.00 10.12 10.41
CA MET A 1095 -20.04 9.08 10.84
C MET A 1095 -20.58 8.15 11.94
N ASP A 1096 -21.60 8.56 12.71
CA ASP A 1096 -22.07 7.81 13.90
C ASP A 1096 -23.06 6.66 13.57
N VAL A 1097 -23.35 6.47 12.29
CA VAL A 1097 -24.19 5.39 11.77
C VAL A 1097 -23.43 4.84 10.58
N GLY A 1098 -23.14 3.53 10.54
CA GLY A 1098 -22.42 2.86 9.44
C GLY A 1098 -23.13 3.05 8.09
N SER A 1099 -22.98 4.24 7.53
CA SER A 1099 -23.78 4.74 6.45
C SER A 1099 -23.12 5.96 5.78
N MET A 1100 -22.01 5.71 5.09
CA MET A 1100 -21.84 6.26 3.73
C MET A 1100 -22.83 5.61 2.73
N SER A 1101 -23.85 4.88 3.21
CA SER A 1101 -24.83 4.10 2.44
C SER A 1101 -26.30 4.39 2.77
N ARG A 1102 -26.63 5.32 3.68
CA ARG A 1102 -28.02 5.59 4.12
C ARG A 1102 -28.49 7.03 3.98
N ARG A 1103 -27.99 7.75 2.98
CA ARG A 1103 -28.74 8.86 2.39
C ARG A 1103 -28.86 8.66 0.89
#